data_AF-A0A2V8EEZ8-F1
#
_entry.id   AF-A0A2V8EEZ8-F1
#
_cell.length_a   1.000
_cell.length_b   1.000
_cell.length_c   1.000
_cell.angle_alpha   90.00
_cell.angle_beta   90.00
_cell.angle_gamma   90.00
#
_symmetry.space_group_name_H-M   'P 1'
#
loop_
_entity.id
_entity.type
_entity.pdbx_description
1 polymer ?
#
loop_
_entity_poly.entity_id
_entity_poly.type
_entity_poly.pdbx_seq_one_letter_code
_entity_poly.pdbx_strand_id
1 'polypeptide(L)'
;MMRILLRGALSVAMLAVFSARTANAETALARYSFTAGWATFGLALPQGAAADGVQIGSLPTQTDVKVRWPDGSIRFAVVSSKIPYAGSFAIQRSSSGVGALTAGVPPVSVTLTIGGRPYVAQLPSGRSDFWLQGPLVSESRAVVAPGDHPFLRVIFDVRSFAGGGHRVDVAVENCLDVASADEITYEASIAIGGQTVFRQANVAHKYLARWRRVFFTGATESYVTFDTAPFVAARALPAYLSTIAATPRALTGGGVSGTGFGILGFGDLTVPMNAHSGRPELAPYPDWTARFLVHKTAPHRDYVLRHGELAGSWGIHVRNPDGSMPSIDARGNGYYWLDPRWKDNGFTGPQGHLEHRAEPGDIAHQPSLAFVPYLLTGDRFFADEVAFWANFCLIGSFSSDDNRKGAQGLLIGNEVRGIGWGLRNLGDAAAYLPDASPMKAYLASKVVNNLTYLDQYATSFYSGRLETLFPRRRPEDGKPPYDKFMWISLWEQSYVAWAIDRVMQHGQVTPAYNFASAGATMRNRIARLQLNLFTHPQWPRERDREAPYLVAAGWWAPDRRIIYFQTFADMAAATFSVPTPANPDFVRPFEGYYGPEARLLLFICDGLGDATAPEAIARLMADETDHVTMADDLNARSGWAIARESVNPAARGATTALPQRPASQGARR
;
A
#
# COMPACT_ATOMS: atom_id res chain seq x y z
N MET A 1 -34.35 -72.19 -68.63
CA MET A 1 -33.14 -71.56 -69.20
C MET A 1 -32.62 -70.55 -68.18
N MET A 2 -31.79 -70.97 -67.24
CA MET A 2 -30.31 -70.96 -67.32
C MET A 2 -29.72 -69.58 -66.96
N ARG A 3 -29.14 -69.54 -65.73
CA ARG A 3 -28.00 -68.71 -65.29
C ARG A 3 -28.33 -67.19 -65.10
N ILE A 4 -27.83 -66.44 -64.13
CA ILE A 4 -26.63 -66.51 -63.28
C ILE A 4 -26.70 -65.31 -62.28
N LEU A 5 -26.20 -65.48 -61.04
CA LEU A 5 -25.52 -64.52 -60.11
C LEU A 5 -26.09 -63.09 -59.93
N LEU A 6 -26.11 -62.41 -58.76
CA LEU A 6 -25.62 -62.65 -57.41
C LEU A 6 -26.36 -61.66 -56.48
N ARG A 7 -26.53 -62.04 -55.21
CA ARG A 7 -27.16 -61.28 -54.14
C ARG A 7 -26.43 -59.96 -53.81
N GLY A 8 -27.16 -58.86 -53.68
CA GLY A 8 -26.72 -57.67 -52.94
C GLY A 8 -27.69 -57.40 -51.78
N ALA A 9 -27.35 -57.86 -50.58
CA ALA A 9 -28.13 -57.61 -49.37
C ALA A 9 -27.59 -56.37 -48.65
N LEU A 10 -28.50 -55.45 -48.33
CA LEU A 10 -28.30 -54.22 -47.57
C LEU A 10 -27.59 -54.48 -46.23
N SER A 11 -26.50 -53.74 -45.98
CA SER A 11 -25.98 -53.49 -44.63
C SER A 11 -26.23 -52.02 -44.28
N VAL A 12 -27.05 -51.80 -43.26
CA VAL A 12 -27.31 -50.48 -42.66
C VAL A 12 -26.06 -50.06 -41.89
N ALA A 13 -25.37 -49.01 -42.35
CA ALA A 13 -24.28 -48.39 -41.62
C ALA A 13 -24.85 -47.45 -40.53
N MET A 14 -24.70 -47.81 -39.26
CA MET A 14 -24.81 -46.86 -38.15
C MET A 14 -23.61 -45.91 -38.19
N LEU A 15 -23.85 -44.65 -38.55
CA LEU A 15 -22.89 -43.57 -38.39
C LEU A 15 -22.83 -43.19 -36.91
N ALA A 16 -21.84 -43.71 -36.18
CA ALA A 16 -21.49 -43.20 -34.86
C ALA A 16 -20.81 -41.84 -35.04
N VAL A 17 -21.57 -40.76 -34.89
CA VAL A 17 -21.03 -39.40 -34.76
C VAL A 17 -20.29 -39.33 -33.43
N PHE A 18 -18.98 -39.48 -33.46
CA PHE A 18 -18.13 -39.04 -32.36
C PHE A 18 -18.22 -37.52 -32.30
N SER A 19 -19.14 -37.00 -31.48
CA SER A 19 -19.06 -35.63 -30.99
C SER A 19 -17.79 -35.55 -30.15
N ALA A 20 -16.68 -35.15 -30.76
CA ALA A 20 -15.54 -34.63 -30.05
C ALA A 20 -16.08 -33.48 -29.18
N ARG A 21 -16.26 -33.74 -27.89
CA ARG A 21 -16.38 -32.67 -26.90
C ARG A 21 -15.09 -31.89 -27.05
N THR A 22 -15.15 -30.74 -27.73
CA THR A 22 -14.20 -29.67 -27.47
C THR A 22 -14.33 -29.39 -25.98
N ALA A 23 -13.43 -29.96 -25.18
CA ALA A 23 -13.26 -29.52 -23.81
C ALA A 23 -13.06 -28.01 -23.92
N ASN A 24 -14.01 -27.23 -23.38
CA ASN A 24 -13.80 -25.81 -23.18
C ASN A 24 -12.48 -25.71 -22.44
N ALA A 25 -11.43 -25.23 -23.12
CA ALA A 25 -10.16 -24.96 -22.49
C ALA A 25 -10.47 -23.95 -21.39
N GLU A 26 -10.43 -24.40 -20.15
CA GLU A 26 -10.70 -23.54 -19.00
C GLU A 26 -9.70 -22.39 -19.05
N THR A 27 -10.21 -21.18 -19.29
CA THR A 27 -9.38 -19.99 -19.46
C THR A 27 -8.50 -19.84 -18.23
N ALA A 28 -7.18 -19.84 -18.43
CA ALA A 28 -6.23 -19.69 -17.33
C ALA A 28 -6.49 -18.36 -16.60
N LEU A 29 -6.51 -18.41 -15.27
CA LEU A 29 -6.65 -17.23 -14.42
C LEU A 29 -5.39 -16.35 -14.45
N ALA A 30 -4.24 -16.98 -14.65
CA ALA A 30 -2.92 -16.35 -14.75
C ALA A 30 -1.93 -17.29 -15.44
N ARG A 31 -0.79 -16.77 -15.90
CA ARG A 31 0.35 -17.60 -16.35
C ARG A 31 1.66 -17.16 -15.70
N TYR A 32 2.15 -17.95 -14.75
CA TYR A 32 3.37 -17.62 -14.01
C TYR A 32 4.55 -18.41 -14.55
N SER A 33 5.75 -17.87 -14.40
CA SER A 33 6.98 -18.63 -14.66
C SER A 33 7.71 -18.91 -13.36
N PHE A 34 8.33 -20.08 -13.27
CA PHE A 34 8.96 -20.59 -12.06
C PHE A 34 10.35 -21.16 -12.38
N THR A 35 11.24 -21.16 -11.40
CA THR A 35 12.40 -22.07 -11.38
C THR A 35 12.02 -23.40 -10.72
N ALA A 36 12.87 -24.42 -10.80
CA ALA A 36 12.66 -25.64 -10.02
C ALA A 36 12.78 -25.33 -8.51
N GLY A 37 11.92 -25.93 -7.67
CA GLY A 37 11.94 -25.68 -6.22
C GLY A 37 10.55 -25.66 -5.58
N TRP A 38 10.47 -25.26 -4.31
CA TRP A 38 9.23 -24.97 -3.62
C TRP A 38 8.79 -23.54 -3.92
N ALA A 39 7.67 -23.38 -4.62
CA ALA A 39 7.04 -22.09 -4.84
C ALA A 39 5.99 -21.85 -3.76
N THR A 40 6.04 -20.68 -3.11
CA THR A 40 4.95 -20.14 -2.31
C THR A 40 4.82 -18.66 -2.62
N PHE A 41 3.64 -18.21 -3.01
CA PHE A 41 3.42 -16.85 -3.48
C PHE A 41 2.00 -16.36 -3.18
N GLY A 42 1.81 -15.04 -3.17
CA GLY A 42 0.47 -14.45 -3.10
C GLY A 42 -0.18 -14.37 -4.49
N LEU A 43 -1.51 -14.54 -4.52
CA LEU A 43 -2.32 -14.45 -5.73
C LEU A 43 -3.59 -13.67 -5.40
N ALA A 44 -3.74 -12.49 -6.01
CA ALA A 44 -5.00 -11.75 -6.00
C ALA A 44 -5.82 -12.09 -7.25
N LEU A 45 -7.12 -12.27 -7.09
CA LEU A 45 -8.03 -12.65 -8.17
C LEU A 45 -9.25 -11.72 -8.22
N PRO A 46 -9.77 -11.39 -9.41
CA PRO A 46 -11.00 -10.63 -9.52
C PRO A 46 -12.18 -11.43 -8.97
N GLN A 47 -13.23 -10.71 -8.56
CA GLN A 47 -14.45 -11.31 -8.04
C GLN A 47 -15.04 -12.33 -9.03
N GLY A 48 -15.43 -13.49 -8.53
CA GLY A 48 -15.99 -14.60 -9.31
C GLY A 48 -14.97 -15.51 -9.99
N ALA A 49 -13.65 -15.22 -9.92
CA ALA A 49 -12.64 -15.98 -10.67
C ALA A 49 -12.42 -17.42 -10.18
N ALA A 50 -12.34 -17.62 -8.86
CA ALA A 50 -12.21 -18.94 -8.23
C ALA A 50 -12.79 -18.89 -6.81
N ALA A 51 -13.52 -19.92 -6.40
CA ALA A 51 -14.13 -19.98 -5.07
C ALA A 51 -13.28 -20.73 -4.04
N ASP A 52 -12.82 -21.94 -4.40
CA ASP A 52 -12.22 -22.85 -3.44
C ASP A 52 -10.69 -22.82 -3.48
N GLY A 53 -10.10 -23.06 -4.65
CA GLY A 53 -8.66 -23.09 -4.83
C GLY A 53 -8.22 -22.86 -6.25
N VAL A 54 -6.91 -22.97 -6.47
CA VAL A 54 -6.30 -22.94 -7.79
C VAL A 54 -5.33 -24.10 -7.97
N GLN A 55 -5.02 -24.43 -9.21
CA GLN A 55 -4.04 -25.43 -9.59
C GLN A 55 -2.99 -24.84 -10.52
N ILE A 56 -1.72 -25.14 -10.28
CA ILE A 56 -0.59 -24.77 -11.14
C ILE A 56 -0.35 -25.89 -12.15
N GLY A 57 -0.72 -25.68 -13.40
CA GLY A 57 -0.72 -26.72 -14.43
C GLY A 57 -1.48 -27.96 -13.94
N SER A 58 -0.83 -29.11 -13.93
CA SER A 58 -1.36 -30.36 -13.35
C SER A 58 -0.70 -30.72 -12.01
N LEU A 59 0.03 -29.78 -11.39
CA LEU A 59 0.80 -30.05 -10.16
C LEU A 59 -0.11 -30.09 -8.93
N PRO A 60 0.20 -30.91 -7.91
CA PRO A 60 -0.38 -30.76 -6.59
C PRO A 60 -0.19 -29.32 -6.12
N THR A 61 -1.29 -28.67 -5.74
CA THR A 61 -1.31 -27.26 -5.37
C THR A 61 -2.10 -27.09 -4.09
N GLN A 62 -1.54 -26.33 -3.16
CA GLN A 62 -2.20 -25.89 -1.93
C GLN A 62 -2.60 -24.42 -2.09
N THR A 63 -3.80 -24.06 -1.66
CA THR A 63 -4.32 -22.68 -1.67
C THR A 63 -4.83 -22.32 -0.28
N ASP A 64 -4.11 -21.44 0.41
CA ASP A 64 -4.51 -20.88 1.70
C ASP A 64 -5.22 -19.54 1.47
N VAL A 65 -6.55 -19.57 1.40
CA VAL A 65 -7.38 -18.36 1.17
C VAL A 65 -7.28 -17.43 2.37
N LYS A 66 -6.85 -16.19 2.14
CA LYS A 66 -6.70 -15.15 3.17
C LYS A 66 -7.85 -14.17 3.19
N VAL A 67 -8.35 -13.84 2.01
CA VAL A 67 -9.42 -12.85 1.83
C VAL A 67 -10.40 -13.34 0.80
N ARG A 68 -11.70 -13.19 1.09
CA ARG A 68 -12.79 -13.45 0.16
C ARG A 68 -13.49 -12.18 -0.30
N TRP A 69 -14.00 -12.23 -1.52
CA TRP A 69 -15.02 -11.30 -2.01
C TRP A 69 -16.39 -11.61 -1.38
N PRO A 70 -17.36 -10.69 -1.46
CA PRO A 70 -18.71 -10.90 -0.90
C PRO A 70 -19.46 -12.12 -1.48
N ASP A 71 -19.16 -12.51 -2.73
CA ASP A 71 -19.73 -13.71 -3.35
C ASP A 71 -19.05 -15.02 -2.90
N GLY A 72 -18.13 -14.93 -1.94
CA GLY A 72 -17.35 -16.06 -1.44
C GLY A 72 -16.13 -16.39 -2.29
N SER A 73 -15.93 -15.77 -3.46
CA SER A 73 -14.76 -16.02 -4.29
C SER A 73 -13.46 -15.53 -3.65
N ILE A 74 -12.34 -16.08 -4.06
CA ILE A 74 -11.01 -15.72 -3.58
C ILE A 74 -10.69 -14.30 -4.05
N ARG A 75 -10.41 -13.41 -3.10
CA ARG A 75 -9.81 -12.10 -3.37
C ARG A 75 -8.30 -12.15 -3.26
N PHE A 76 -7.79 -12.83 -2.23
CA PHE A 76 -6.36 -13.05 -2.03
C PHE A 76 -6.11 -14.39 -1.36
N ALA A 77 -5.15 -15.14 -1.88
CA ALA A 77 -4.70 -16.41 -1.32
C ALA A 77 -3.18 -16.55 -1.39
N VAL A 78 -2.62 -17.39 -0.53
CA VAL A 78 -1.24 -17.85 -0.63
C VAL A 78 -1.24 -19.23 -1.27
N VAL A 79 -0.52 -19.38 -2.38
CA VAL A 79 -0.50 -20.60 -3.20
C VAL A 79 0.85 -21.27 -3.07
N SER A 80 0.88 -22.58 -2.81
CA SER A 80 2.11 -23.38 -2.69
C SER A 80 2.11 -24.62 -3.58
N SER A 81 3.26 -24.91 -4.20
CA SER A 81 3.48 -26.15 -4.96
C SER A 81 4.98 -26.48 -5.09
N LYS A 82 5.29 -27.76 -5.32
CA LYS A 82 6.65 -28.19 -5.71
C LYS A 82 6.77 -28.14 -7.23
N ILE A 83 7.60 -27.23 -7.72
CA ILE A 83 7.90 -27.06 -9.13
C ILE A 83 9.04 -28.02 -9.53
N PRO A 84 8.80 -28.97 -10.45
CA PRO A 84 9.80 -29.97 -10.82
C PRO A 84 10.89 -29.44 -11.76
N TYR A 85 10.57 -28.48 -12.62
CA TYR A 85 11.48 -27.89 -13.59
C TYR A 85 11.09 -26.44 -13.89
N ALA A 86 12.06 -25.63 -14.32
CA ALA A 86 11.80 -24.25 -14.68
C ALA A 86 10.87 -24.16 -15.91
N GLY A 87 9.91 -23.25 -15.90
CA GLY A 87 8.97 -23.10 -17.00
C GLY A 87 7.78 -22.21 -16.68
N SER A 88 6.93 -21.98 -17.69
CA SER A 88 5.68 -21.24 -17.56
C SER A 88 4.50 -22.20 -17.37
N PHE A 89 3.71 -21.97 -16.32
CA PHE A 89 2.57 -22.79 -15.95
C PHE A 89 1.30 -21.93 -15.90
N ALA A 90 0.22 -22.46 -16.45
CA ALA A 90 -1.10 -21.86 -16.29
C ALA A 90 -1.59 -22.06 -14.84
N ILE A 91 -2.23 -21.06 -14.27
CA ILE A 91 -2.98 -21.17 -13.02
C ILE A 91 -4.45 -21.25 -13.39
N GLN A 92 -5.12 -22.31 -12.94
CA GLN A 92 -6.53 -22.58 -13.26
C GLN A 92 -7.34 -22.73 -11.96
N ARG A 93 -8.64 -22.51 -12.07
CA ARG A 93 -9.57 -22.74 -10.95
C ARG A 93 -9.59 -24.23 -10.59
N SER A 94 -9.63 -24.53 -9.30
CA SER A 94 -9.62 -25.89 -8.77
C SER A 94 -10.37 -25.95 -7.43
N SER A 95 -10.60 -27.17 -6.94
CA SER A 95 -10.92 -27.38 -5.52
C SER A 95 -9.68 -27.14 -4.65
N SER A 96 -9.87 -26.76 -3.39
CA SER A 96 -8.79 -26.71 -2.40
C SER A 96 -8.25 -28.11 -2.12
N GLY A 97 -6.94 -28.22 -1.92
CA GLY A 97 -6.33 -29.46 -1.42
C GLY A 97 -6.82 -29.77 0.00
N VAL A 98 -7.17 -31.03 0.27
CA VAL A 98 -7.63 -31.49 1.59
C VAL A 98 -6.45 -32.09 2.37
N GLY A 99 -6.43 -31.87 3.69
CA GLY A 99 -5.45 -32.43 4.62
C GLY A 99 -4.53 -31.38 5.22
N ALA A 100 -3.73 -31.78 6.21
CA ALA A 100 -2.78 -30.91 6.88
C ALA A 100 -1.45 -31.64 7.07
N LEU A 101 -0.35 -30.98 6.70
CA LEU A 101 1.00 -31.48 6.89
C LEU A 101 1.40 -31.41 8.36
N THR A 102 1.50 -32.57 9.00
CA THR A 102 2.13 -32.72 10.32
C THR A 102 3.64 -32.88 10.14
N ALA A 103 4.35 -31.75 10.07
CA ALA A 103 5.81 -31.72 10.01
C ALA A 103 6.40 -31.17 11.31
N GLY A 104 7.46 -31.82 11.79
CA GLY A 104 8.33 -31.26 12.82
C GLY A 104 9.05 -30.00 12.33
N VAL A 105 9.61 -29.24 13.24
CA VAL A 105 10.43 -28.06 12.95
C VAL A 105 11.90 -28.36 13.28
N PRO A 106 12.88 -27.75 12.57
CA PRO A 106 14.27 -27.90 12.92
C PRO A 106 14.53 -27.17 14.25
N PRO A 107 15.53 -27.58 15.04
CA PRO A 107 16.01 -26.75 16.14
C PRO A 107 16.47 -25.40 15.60
N VAL A 108 15.92 -24.30 16.13
CA VAL A 108 16.33 -22.94 15.79
C VAL A 108 16.56 -22.17 17.07
N SER A 109 17.69 -21.46 17.16
CA SER A 109 18.00 -20.59 18.27
C SER A 109 18.48 -19.22 17.80
N VAL A 110 18.12 -18.20 18.59
CA VAL A 110 18.66 -16.84 18.45
C VAL A 110 19.33 -16.49 19.76
N THR A 111 20.62 -16.14 19.68
CA THR A 111 21.39 -15.63 20.80
C THR A 111 21.65 -14.14 20.58
N LEU A 112 21.20 -13.32 21.54
CA LEU A 112 21.49 -11.90 21.62
C LEU A 112 22.46 -11.71 22.79
N THR A 113 23.72 -11.40 22.51
CA THR A 113 24.73 -11.15 23.54
C THR A 113 24.72 -9.68 23.91
N ILE A 114 24.23 -9.36 25.10
CA ILE A 114 24.10 -7.99 25.63
C ILE A 114 25.08 -7.83 26.79
N GLY A 115 26.03 -6.91 26.69
CA GLY A 115 27.04 -6.70 27.74
C GLY A 115 27.82 -7.96 28.11
N GLY A 116 28.09 -8.85 27.14
CA GLY A 116 28.75 -10.14 27.35
C GLY A 116 27.85 -11.27 27.88
N ARG A 117 26.60 -10.98 28.25
CA ARG A 117 25.62 -11.99 28.71
C ARG A 117 24.74 -12.49 27.54
N PRO A 118 24.63 -13.81 27.32
CA PRO A 118 23.76 -14.35 26.28
C PRO A 118 22.28 -14.37 26.75
N TYR A 119 21.40 -13.83 25.91
CA TYR A 119 19.95 -13.99 26.00
C TYR A 119 19.49 -14.85 24.82
N VAL A 120 18.89 -16.01 25.12
CA VAL A 120 18.63 -17.04 24.11
C VAL A 120 17.14 -17.27 23.94
N ALA A 121 16.64 -17.15 22.73
CA ALA A 121 15.32 -17.63 22.33
C ALA A 121 15.47 -18.96 21.58
N GLN A 122 14.71 -19.96 21.99
CA GLN A 122 14.64 -21.27 21.33
C GLN A 122 13.28 -21.42 20.69
N LEU A 123 13.24 -21.88 19.44
CA LEU A 123 11.98 -22.25 18.79
C LEU A 123 11.34 -23.42 19.56
N PRO A 124 10.10 -23.28 20.04
CA PRO A 124 9.38 -24.39 20.66
C PRO A 124 9.12 -25.52 19.67
N SER A 125 9.17 -26.76 20.14
CA SER A 125 8.84 -27.93 19.31
C SER A 125 7.34 -28.03 18.99
N GLY A 126 6.48 -27.54 19.90
CA GLY A 126 5.04 -27.45 19.70
C GLY A 126 4.70 -26.34 18.70
N ARG A 127 3.88 -26.66 17.70
CA ARG A 127 3.45 -25.72 16.67
C ARG A 127 2.02 -25.24 16.93
N SER A 128 1.82 -23.93 16.88
CA SER A 128 0.52 -23.26 16.96
C SER A 128 0.51 -22.04 16.03
N ASP A 129 -0.60 -21.31 15.96
CA ASP A 129 -0.72 -20.06 15.19
C ASP A 129 -0.28 -20.23 13.72
N PHE A 130 -1.00 -21.10 13.00
CA PHE A 130 -0.68 -21.43 11.62
C PHE A 130 -1.05 -20.29 10.67
N TRP A 131 -0.05 -19.84 9.91
CA TRP A 131 -0.26 -18.99 8.74
C TRP A 131 -0.65 -19.84 7.52
N LEU A 132 0.07 -20.91 7.24
CA LEU A 132 -0.27 -21.84 6.15
C LEU A 132 -0.55 -23.20 6.76
N GLN A 133 -1.62 -23.86 6.31
CA GLN A 133 -1.99 -25.17 6.83
C GLN A 133 -2.70 -25.99 5.77
N GLY A 134 -1.94 -26.80 5.05
CA GLY A 134 -2.49 -27.71 4.06
C GLY A 134 -1.58 -28.92 3.84
N PRO A 135 -1.86 -29.74 2.81
CA PRO A 135 -1.19 -31.03 2.61
C PRO A 135 0.25 -30.90 2.09
N LEU A 136 0.64 -29.76 1.50
CA LEU A 136 1.98 -29.56 0.93
C LEU A 136 2.89 -28.74 1.83
N VAL A 137 2.31 -27.80 2.58
CA VAL A 137 3.05 -26.82 3.38
C VAL A 137 2.30 -26.54 4.67
N SER A 138 3.04 -26.44 5.77
CA SER A 138 2.55 -25.84 7.01
C SER A 138 3.51 -24.78 7.52
N GLU A 139 3.02 -23.58 7.81
CA GLU A 139 3.78 -22.46 8.39
C GLU A 139 3.14 -22.02 9.69
N SER A 140 3.93 -21.97 10.76
CA SER A 140 3.48 -21.64 12.12
C SER A 140 4.36 -20.56 12.73
N ARG A 141 3.78 -19.72 13.57
CA ARG A 141 4.49 -18.69 14.32
C ARG A 141 4.73 -19.10 15.77
N ALA A 142 5.92 -18.77 16.29
CA ALA A 142 6.17 -18.71 17.73
C ALA A 142 6.79 -17.35 18.10
N VAL A 143 6.38 -16.79 19.23
CA VAL A 143 6.94 -15.54 19.78
C VAL A 143 7.56 -15.86 21.13
N VAL A 144 8.84 -15.52 21.31
CA VAL A 144 9.64 -15.92 22.47
C VAL A 144 10.41 -14.72 23.02
N ALA A 145 10.38 -14.52 24.34
CA ALA A 145 11.29 -13.60 25.01
C ALA A 145 12.67 -14.28 25.15
N PRO A 146 13.76 -13.74 24.57
CA PRO A 146 15.07 -14.37 24.65
C PRO A 146 15.58 -14.29 26.10
N GLY A 147 15.79 -15.43 26.77
CA GLY A 147 16.21 -15.47 28.17
C GLY A 147 15.38 -14.59 29.12
N ASP A 148 14.06 -14.56 28.93
CA ASP A 148 13.10 -13.72 29.67
C ASP A 148 13.41 -12.21 29.62
N HIS A 149 14.02 -11.73 28.52
CA HIS A 149 14.29 -10.31 28.35
C HIS A 149 13.00 -9.47 28.44
N PRO A 150 13.00 -8.33 29.16
CA PRO A 150 11.78 -7.58 29.49
C PRO A 150 10.98 -7.15 28.25
N PHE A 151 11.65 -6.61 27.23
CA PHE A 151 10.98 -5.98 26.08
C PHE A 151 11.37 -6.53 24.70
N LEU A 152 12.40 -7.39 24.60
CA LEU A 152 12.78 -7.98 23.32
C LEU A 152 11.92 -9.20 23.02
N ARG A 153 11.53 -9.38 21.77
CA ARG A 153 10.83 -10.57 21.29
C ARG A 153 11.51 -11.12 20.05
N VAL A 154 11.69 -12.43 20.01
CA VAL A 154 12.11 -13.17 18.83
C VAL A 154 10.88 -13.87 18.27
N ILE A 155 10.59 -13.61 17.00
CA ILE A 155 9.50 -14.23 16.27
C ILE A 155 10.10 -15.25 15.31
N PHE A 156 9.61 -16.48 15.38
CA PHE A 156 9.94 -17.55 14.46
C PHE A 156 8.72 -17.85 13.59
N ASP A 157 8.80 -17.57 12.30
CA ASP A 157 7.85 -18.05 11.31
C ASP A 157 8.51 -19.22 10.54
N VAL A 158 8.06 -20.44 10.82
CA VAL A 158 8.68 -21.66 10.30
C VAL A 158 7.72 -22.40 9.38
N ARG A 159 8.06 -22.38 8.09
CA ARG A 159 7.40 -23.13 7.04
C ARG A 159 8.11 -24.46 6.85
N SER A 160 7.35 -25.54 6.84
CA SER A 160 7.84 -26.89 6.54
C SER A 160 7.15 -27.41 5.29
N PHE A 161 7.90 -28.12 4.46
CA PHE A 161 7.43 -28.63 3.18
C PHE A 161 7.21 -30.14 3.22
N ALA A 162 6.22 -30.63 2.47
CA ALA A 162 6.03 -32.06 2.26
C ALA A 162 7.29 -32.67 1.61
N GLY A 163 7.74 -33.83 2.07
CA GLY A 163 9.01 -34.41 1.60
C GLY A 163 10.27 -33.78 2.22
N GLY A 164 10.13 -32.82 3.14
CA GLY A 164 11.22 -32.32 3.97
C GLY A 164 11.74 -30.92 3.61
N GLY A 165 12.54 -30.38 4.51
CA GLY A 165 13.09 -29.04 4.42
C GLY A 165 12.16 -27.96 4.95
N HIS A 166 12.73 -26.77 5.18
CA HIS A 166 12.08 -25.66 5.86
C HIS A 166 12.50 -24.30 5.29
N ARG A 167 11.61 -23.32 5.38
CA ARG A 167 11.92 -21.90 5.37
C ARG A 167 11.79 -21.38 6.79
N VAL A 168 12.85 -20.79 7.32
CA VAL A 168 12.94 -20.24 8.67
C VAL A 168 13.08 -18.73 8.55
N ASP A 169 12.03 -18.00 8.93
CA ASP A 169 12.07 -16.54 9.07
C ASP A 169 12.17 -16.19 10.56
N VAL A 170 13.23 -15.46 10.90
CA VAL A 170 13.52 -14.99 12.24
C VAL A 170 13.43 -13.48 12.24
N ALA A 171 12.50 -12.93 13.02
CA ALA A 171 12.46 -11.51 13.33
C ALA A 171 12.83 -11.23 14.78
N VAL A 172 13.52 -10.12 15.02
CA VAL A 172 13.80 -9.61 16.37
C VAL A 172 13.15 -8.25 16.51
N GLU A 173 12.31 -8.10 17.52
CA GLU A 173 11.51 -6.92 17.80
C GLU A 173 11.97 -6.25 19.10
N ASN A 174 12.14 -4.92 19.04
CA ASN A 174 12.18 -4.02 20.19
C ASN A 174 10.92 -3.13 20.13
N CYS A 175 9.76 -3.78 20.17
CA CYS A 175 8.47 -3.15 19.90
C CYS A 175 7.51 -3.20 21.09
N LEU A 176 7.85 -3.96 22.14
CA LEU A 176 6.97 -4.15 23.29
C LEU A 176 6.94 -2.88 24.14
N ASP A 177 5.75 -2.30 24.29
CA ASP A 177 5.52 -1.05 25.01
C ASP A 177 5.37 -1.31 26.50
N VAL A 178 6.51 -1.25 27.19
CA VAL A 178 6.63 -1.35 28.64
C VAL A 178 7.55 -0.23 29.12
N ALA A 179 7.40 0.19 30.37
CA ALA A 179 8.18 1.30 30.95
C ALA A 179 9.71 1.13 30.87
N SER A 180 10.22 -0.12 30.77
CA SER A 180 11.65 -0.41 30.65
C SER A 180 12.14 -0.52 29.20
N ALA A 181 11.27 -0.39 28.20
CA ALA A 181 11.65 -0.49 26.79
C ALA A 181 12.52 0.71 26.38
N ASP A 182 13.70 0.42 25.84
CA ASP A 182 14.74 1.39 25.54
C ASP A 182 15.62 0.90 24.37
N GLU A 183 16.56 1.71 23.88
CA GLU A 183 17.63 1.26 22.98
C GLU A 183 18.52 0.22 23.66
N ILE A 184 18.94 -0.79 22.89
CA ILE A 184 19.85 -1.82 23.36
C ILE A 184 20.87 -2.20 22.29
N THR A 185 22.12 -2.42 22.69
CA THR A 185 23.16 -2.91 21.79
C THR A 185 23.48 -4.37 22.07
N TYR A 186 23.56 -5.19 21.02
CA TYR A 186 23.93 -6.61 21.14
C TYR A 186 24.69 -7.15 19.94
N GLU A 187 25.27 -8.33 20.13
CA GLU A 187 25.68 -9.21 19.05
C GLU A 187 24.58 -10.24 18.79
N ALA A 188 24.13 -10.37 17.55
CA ALA A 188 23.13 -11.34 17.13
C ALA A 188 23.78 -12.57 16.51
N SER A 189 23.32 -13.76 16.90
CA SER A 189 23.66 -15.03 16.24
C SER A 189 22.39 -15.86 16.05
N ILE A 190 22.19 -16.41 14.85
CA ILE A 190 21.10 -17.35 14.56
C ILE A 190 21.71 -18.70 14.21
N ALA A 191 21.22 -19.76 14.86
CA ALA A 191 21.59 -21.12 14.55
C ALA A 191 20.38 -21.97 14.14
N ILE A 192 20.57 -22.82 13.13
CA ILE A 192 19.57 -23.78 12.63
C ILE A 192 20.22 -25.16 12.61
N GLY A 193 19.59 -26.15 13.25
CA GLY A 193 20.15 -27.50 13.35
C GLY A 193 21.52 -27.54 14.03
N GLY A 194 21.78 -26.62 14.97
CA GLY A 194 23.07 -26.48 15.66
C GLY A 194 24.15 -25.73 14.88
N GLN A 195 23.92 -25.37 13.61
CA GLN A 195 24.87 -24.62 12.79
C GLN A 195 24.55 -23.12 12.81
N THR A 196 25.55 -22.27 13.03
CA THR A 196 25.35 -20.82 12.96
C THR A 196 25.22 -20.39 11.50
N VAL A 197 24.07 -19.78 11.15
CA VAL A 197 23.74 -19.33 9.78
C VAL A 197 23.79 -17.81 9.61
N PHE A 198 23.82 -17.06 10.72
CA PHE A 198 23.96 -15.61 10.70
C PHE A 198 24.66 -15.12 11.96
N ARG A 199 25.53 -14.12 11.80
CA ARG A 199 26.12 -13.33 12.87
C ARG A 199 26.13 -11.86 12.48
N GLN A 200 25.88 -10.99 13.45
CA GLN A 200 26.04 -9.56 13.32
C GLN A 200 26.47 -8.97 14.66
N ALA A 201 27.62 -8.32 14.70
CA ALA A 201 28.06 -7.56 15.87
C ALA A 201 27.51 -6.12 15.83
N ASN A 202 27.54 -5.45 16.98
CA ASN A 202 27.23 -4.02 17.12
C ASN A 202 25.84 -3.63 16.59
N VAL A 203 24.82 -4.44 16.86
CA VAL A 203 23.44 -4.12 16.50
C VAL A 203 22.90 -3.14 17.54
N ALA A 204 22.87 -1.85 17.20
CA ALA A 204 22.13 -0.86 17.98
C ALA A 204 20.64 -0.96 17.62
N HIS A 205 19.86 -1.58 18.50
CA HIS A 205 18.43 -1.84 18.30
C HIS A 205 17.59 -0.86 19.12
N LYS A 206 17.26 0.25 18.47
CA LYS A 206 16.43 1.31 19.05
C LYS A 206 15.00 0.84 19.30
N TYR A 207 14.34 1.48 20.28
CA TYR A 207 12.94 1.22 20.58
C TYR A 207 12.04 1.52 19.36
N LEU A 208 10.95 0.76 19.19
CA LEU A 208 9.97 0.84 18.11
C LEU A 208 10.41 0.34 16.73
N ALA A 209 11.48 -0.44 16.66
CA ALA A 209 11.97 -1.03 15.42
C ALA A 209 12.10 -2.55 15.51
N ARG A 210 12.20 -3.18 14.34
CA ARG A 210 12.39 -4.62 14.17
C ARG A 210 13.18 -4.91 12.91
N TRP A 211 13.78 -6.09 12.87
CA TRP A 211 14.46 -6.59 11.67
C TRP A 211 14.19 -8.09 11.52
N ARG A 212 14.45 -8.63 10.32
CA ARG A 212 14.34 -10.07 10.07
C ARG A 212 15.48 -10.65 9.24
N ARG A 213 15.58 -11.99 9.24
CA ARG A 213 16.40 -12.79 8.33
C ARG A 213 15.68 -14.08 7.97
N VAL A 214 15.74 -14.43 6.68
CA VAL A 214 15.10 -15.63 6.12
C VAL A 214 16.17 -16.63 5.68
N PHE A 215 15.95 -17.90 5.97
CA PHE A 215 16.84 -19.00 5.59
C PHE A 215 16.05 -20.17 5.01
N PHE A 216 16.62 -20.87 4.04
CA PHE A 216 16.11 -22.15 3.54
C PHE A 216 17.07 -23.27 3.93
N THR A 217 16.53 -24.39 4.43
CA THR A 217 17.30 -25.56 4.86
C THR A 217 16.63 -26.83 4.35
N GLY A 218 17.41 -27.73 3.72
CA GLY A 218 16.88 -28.98 3.16
C GLY A 218 15.83 -28.80 2.04
N ALA A 219 15.66 -27.58 1.53
CA ALA A 219 14.72 -27.22 0.48
C ALA A 219 15.29 -26.08 -0.38
N THR A 220 14.91 -26.05 -1.65
CA THR A 220 15.24 -24.97 -2.59
C THR A 220 13.99 -24.12 -2.83
N GLU A 221 14.09 -22.81 -2.67
CA GLU A 221 13.03 -21.88 -3.03
C GLU A 221 12.93 -21.77 -4.56
N SER A 222 11.71 -21.82 -5.09
CA SER A 222 11.45 -21.43 -6.48
C SER A 222 11.37 -19.93 -6.57
N TYR A 223 12.14 -19.33 -7.49
CA TYR A 223 11.87 -17.98 -7.94
C TYR A 223 10.53 -17.96 -8.70
N VAL A 224 9.72 -16.92 -8.49
CA VAL A 224 8.40 -16.75 -9.11
C VAL A 224 8.40 -15.46 -9.93
N THR A 225 8.17 -15.58 -11.23
CA THR A 225 7.87 -14.46 -12.13
C THR A 225 6.35 -14.39 -12.30
N PHE A 226 5.76 -13.36 -11.70
CA PHE A 226 4.31 -13.21 -11.57
C PHE A 226 3.64 -12.64 -12.83
N ASP A 227 2.45 -13.14 -13.12
CA ASP A 227 1.51 -12.43 -13.98
C ASP A 227 0.77 -11.38 -13.14
N THR A 228 0.83 -10.12 -13.56
CA THR A 228 0.22 -8.98 -12.86
C THR A 228 -1.21 -8.72 -13.32
N ALA A 229 -1.62 -9.28 -14.45
CA ALA A 229 -2.97 -9.12 -15.00
C ALA A 229 -4.08 -9.43 -13.98
N PRO A 230 -4.05 -10.55 -13.22
CA PRO A 230 -5.11 -10.82 -12.24
C PRO A 230 -5.12 -9.81 -11.07
N PHE A 231 -3.98 -9.26 -10.67
CA PHE A 231 -3.91 -8.22 -9.63
C PHE A 231 -4.54 -6.91 -10.10
N VAL A 232 -4.28 -6.52 -11.35
CA VAL A 232 -4.89 -5.33 -11.97
C VAL A 232 -6.40 -5.52 -12.12
N ALA A 233 -6.83 -6.69 -12.62
CA ALA A 233 -8.25 -7.02 -12.75
C ALA A 233 -8.97 -7.03 -11.39
N ALA A 234 -8.31 -7.52 -10.34
CA ALA A 234 -8.80 -7.52 -8.96
C ALA A 234 -8.75 -6.14 -8.27
N ARG A 235 -8.17 -5.14 -8.92
CA ARG A 235 -7.86 -3.82 -8.32
C ARG A 235 -6.99 -3.93 -7.05
N ALA A 236 -6.14 -4.96 -6.98
CA ALA A 236 -5.13 -5.13 -5.94
C ALA A 236 -3.95 -4.19 -6.15
N LEU A 237 -3.55 -4.02 -7.41
CA LEU A 237 -2.45 -3.16 -7.83
C LEU A 237 -2.89 -2.37 -9.08
N PRO A 238 -2.42 -1.12 -9.25
CA PRO A 238 -2.57 -0.45 -10.53
C PRO A 238 -1.69 -1.11 -11.60
N ALA A 239 -2.10 -1.00 -12.86
CA ALA A 239 -1.20 -1.17 -13.99
C ALA A 239 -0.30 0.05 -14.14
N TYR A 240 0.89 -0.19 -14.69
CA TYR A 240 1.89 0.82 -14.99
C TYR A 240 2.17 0.84 -16.49
N LEU A 241 2.62 1.98 -17.00
CA LEU A 241 3.00 2.11 -18.41
C LEU A 241 4.10 1.10 -18.76
N SER A 242 3.93 0.37 -19.85
CA SER A 242 4.92 -0.60 -20.34
C SER A 242 6.20 0.07 -20.85
N THR A 243 6.21 1.39 -21.01
CA THR A 243 7.35 2.19 -21.45
C THR A 243 8.36 2.47 -20.34
N ILE A 244 8.05 2.11 -19.08
CA ILE A 244 8.96 2.29 -17.95
C ILE A 244 10.28 1.54 -18.21
N ALA A 245 11.41 2.24 -18.09
CA ALA A 245 12.73 1.66 -18.27
C ALA A 245 13.07 0.61 -17.20
N ALA A 246 13.82 -0.42 -17.60
CA ALA A 246 14.26 -1.51 -16.74
C ALA A 246 15.49 -1.16 -15.88
N THR A 247 15.69 0.11 -15.53
CA THR A 247 16.90 0.59 -14.87
C THR A 247 17.13 -0.15 -13.55
N PRO A 248 18.14 -1.05 -13.47
CA PRO A 248 18.36 -1.85 -12.29
C PRO A 248 18.89 -0.97 -11.17
N ARG A 249 18.47 -1.26 -9.94
CA ARG A 249 19.07 -0.70 -8.72
C ARG A 249 19.79 -1.81 -7.97
N ALA A 250 20.95 -1.50 -7.43
CA ALA A 250 21.79 -2.46 -6.73
C ALA A 250 21.62 -2.33 -5.21
N LEU A 251 21.64 -3.46 -4.52
CA LEU A 251 21.66 -3.51 -3.06
C LEU A 251 23.09 -3.24 -2.55
N THR A 252 23.57 -2.01 -2.67
CA THR A 252 24.93 -1.62 -2.32
C THR A 252 25.04 -1.13 -0.88
N GLY A 253 25.94 -1.74 -0.10
CA GLY A 253 26.24 -1.34 1.28
C GLY A 253 25.67 -2.30 2.33
N GLY A 254 26.55 -2.80 3.20
CA GLY A 254 26.21 -3.73 4.28
C GLY A 254 26.02 -3.08 5.66
N GLY A 255 25.75 -1.76 5.69
CA GLY A 255 25.57 -1.02 6.94
C GLY A 255 24.46 -1.61 7.81
N VAL A 256 24.58 -1.44 9.12
CA VAL A 256 23.66 -1.94 10.15
C VAL A 256 23.27 -0.77 11.04
N SER A 257 22.03 -0.73 11.50
CA SER A 257 21.53 0.32 12.42
C SER A 257 21.73 1.73 11.87
N GLY A 258 21.14 2.03 10.69
CA GLY A 258 20.98 3.39 10.19
C GLY A 258 21.50 3.67 8.77
N THR A 259 22.36 2.84 8.19
CA THR A 259 22.82 3.05 6.79
C THR A 259 22.86 1.74 6.02
N GLY A 260 22.82 1.83 4.69
CA GLY A 260 22.93 0.68 3.80
C GLY A 260 21.77 -0.31 3.96
N PHE A 261 21.96 -1.50 3.40
CA PHE A 261 20.89 -2.47 3.29
C PHE A 261 20.86 -3.50 4.42
N GLY A 262 21.77 -3.53 5.39
CA GLY A 262 21.75 -4.53 6.47
C GLY A 262 20.56 -4.40 7.43
N ILE A 263 20.53 -5.25 8.48
CA ILE A 263 19.45 -5.19 9.47
C ILE A 263 19.41 -3.81 10.13
N LEU A 264 18.20 -3.29 10.36
CA LEU A 264 17.98 -1.93 10.88
C LEU A 264 18.62 -0.81 10.03
N GLY A 265 18.93 -1.06 8.75
CA GLY A 265 19.33 -0.05 7.78
C GLY A 265 18.15 0.66 7.13
N PHE A 266 18.42 1.66 6.30
CA PHE A 266 17.40 2.39 5.54
C PHE A 266 17.53 2.21 4.02
N GLY A 267 18.57 1.53 3.52
CA GLY A 267 18.78 1.34 2.09
C GLY A 267 18.84 2.69 1.36
N ASP A 268 17.99 2.85 0.35
CA ASP A 268 17.82 4.10 -0.41
C ASP A 268 16.71 5.00 0.15
N LEU A 269 16.14 4.68 1.32
CA LEU A 269 15.11 5.53 1.95
C LEU A 269 15.73 6.80 2.51
N THR A 270 15.04 7.92 2.33
CA THR A 270 15.52 9.22 2.83
C THR A 270 15.32 9.36 4.33
N VAL A 271 16.36 9.79 5.04
CA VAL A 271 16.36 10.10 6.48
C VAL A 271 16.78 11.57 6.68
N PRO A 272 16.06 12.36 7.51
CA PRO A 272 14.85 12.01 8.25
C PRO A 272 13.63 11.82 7.34
N MET A 273 12.60 11.07 7.79
CA MET A 273 11.43 10.79 6.92
C MET A 273 10.73 12.07 6.46
N ASN A 274 10.72 13.11 7.30
CA ASN A 274 10.09 14.39 7.01
C ASN A 274 10.91 15.31 6.08
N ALA A 275 12.03 14.83 5.54
CA ALA A 275 12.83 15.58 4.58
C ALA A 275 12.02 15.87 3.29
N HIS A 276 12.05 17.13 2.85
CA HIS A 276 11.38 17.60 1.66
C HIS A 276 12.08 17.13 0.36
N SER A 277 11.48 17.45 -0.80
CA SER A 277 11.93 17.18 -2.19
C SER A 277 11.24 15.98 -2.86
N GLY A 278 11.44 15.82 -4.17
CA GLY A 278 11.00 14.64 -4.91
C GLY A 278 11.88 13.45 -4.54
N ARG A 279 11.26 12.35 -4.08
CA ARG A 279 11.96 11.17 -3.59
C ARG A 279 11.39 9.90 -4.23
N PRO A 280 12.23 8.94 -4.64
CA PRO A 280 11.78 7.75 -5.38
C PRO A 280 10.89 6.80 -4.57
N GLU A 281 10.88 6.91 -3.23
CA GLU A 281 9.98 6.19 -2.35
C GLU A 281 8.59 6.85 -2.19
N LEU A 282 8.48 8.15 -2.55
CA LEU A 282 7.27 8.95 -2.40
C LEU A 282 6.48 9.07 -3.71
N ALA A 283 5.65 8.07 -3.93
CA ALA A 283 4.72 7.98 -5.05
C ALA A 283 3.53 7.10 -4.60
N PRO A 284 2.48 6.95 -5.43
CA PRO A 284 1.44 5.94 -5.24
C PRO A 284 1.97 4.60 -4.73
N TYR A 285 3.00 4.09 -5.41
CA TYR A 285 3.92 3.08 -4.89
C TYR A 285 5.35 3.47 -5.31
N PRO A 286 6.41 3.07 -4.57
CA PRO A 286 7.78 3.47 -4.88
C PRO A 286 8.21 3.20 -6.33
N ASP A 287 9.13 4.01 -6.87
CA ASP A 287 9.61 3.89 -8.24
C ASP A 287 10.14 2.49 -8.57
N TRP A 288 10.90 1.89 -7.65
CA TRP A 288 11.43 0.53 -7.82
C TRP A 288 10.33 -0.54 -7.82
N THR A 289 9.22 -0.28 -7.14
CA THR A 289 8.03 -1.13 -7.17
C THR A 289 7.37 -1.07 -8.54
N ALA A 290 7.19 0.13 -9.12
CA ALA A 290 6.67 0.28 -10.46
C ALA A 290 7.54 -0.44 -11.51
N ARG A 291 8.86 -0.23 -11.46
CA ARG A 291 9.82 -0.94 -12.33
C ARG A 291 9.73 -2.45 -12.19
N PHE A 292 9.64 -2.96 -10.96
CA PHE A 292 9.45 -4.39 -10.72
C PHE A 292 8.14 -4.91 -11.32
N LEU A 293 7.02 -4.20 -11.16
CA LEU A 293 5.72 -4.65 -11.66
C LEU A 293 5.65 -4.72 -13.19
N VAL A 294 6.45 -3.92 -13.89
CA VAL A 294 6.61 -3.98 -15.35
C VAL A 294 7.57 -5.09 -15.76
N HIS A 295 8.79 -5.13 -15.20
CA HIS A 295 9.88 -5.98 -15.70
C HIS A 295 10.01 -7.35 -15.05
N LYS A 296 9.61 -7.48 -13.78
CA LYS A 296 9.47 -8.75 -13.06
C LYS A 296 10.73 -9.62 -13.01
N THR A 297 11.91 -9.00 -13.05
CA THR A 297 13.21 -9.68 -12.99
C THR A 297 13.66 -9.92 -11.54
N ALA A 298 14.58 -10.87 -11.32
CA ALA A 298 15.15 -11.18 -10.01
C ALA A 298 15.75 -9.96 -9.27
N PRO A 299 16.64 -9.15 -9.87
CA PRO A 299 17.22 -8.01 -9.16
C PRO A 299 16.19 -6.98 -8.69
N HIS A 300 15.20 -6.66 -9.53
CA HIS A 300 14.11 -5.76 -9.16
C HIS A 300 13.25 -6.32 -8.02
N ARG A 301 13.00 -7.65 -8.01
CA ARG A 301 12.27 -8.30 -6.91
C ARG A 301 13.03 -8.19 -5.60
N ASP A 302 14.31 -8.54 -5.62
CA ASP A 302 15.15 -8.52 -4.42
C ASP A 302 15.24 -7.11 -3.85
N TYR A 303 15.29 -6.11 -4.72
CA TYR A 303 15.25 -4.71 -4.34
C TYR A 303 13.94 -4.29 -3.66
N VAL A 304 12.79 -4.67 -4.23
CA VAL A 304 11.46 -4.43 -3.64
C VAL A 304 11.32 -5.12 -2.29
N LEU A 305 11.67 -6.41 -2.21
CA LEU A 305 11.55 -7.18 -0.97
C LEU A 305 12.47 -6.64 0.11
N ARG A 306 13.70 -6.25 -0.23
CA ARG A 306 14.64 -5.69 0.75
C ARG A 306 14.12 -4.38 1.34
N HIS A 307 13.53 -3.48 0.56
CA HIS A 307 12.92 -2.28 1.11
C HIS A 307 11.71 -2.60 2.01
N GLY A 308 10.95 -3.64 1.69
CA GLY A 308 9.92 -4.16 2.58
C GLY A 308 10.48 -4.67 3.91
N GLU A 309 11.68 -5.26 3.93
CA GLU A 309 12.35 -5.71 5.16
C GLU A 309 12.83 -4.53 6.01
N LEU A 310 13.34 -3.49 5.35
CA LEU A 310 13.80 -2.26 5.99
C LEU A 310 12.66 -1.35 6.43
N ALA A 311 11.41 -1.68 6.06
CA ALA A 311 10.22 -1.02 6.60
C ALA A 311 10.16 -1.14 8.14
N GLY A 312 10.70 -2.24 8.69
CA GLY A 312 10.82 -2.51 10.13
C GLY A 312 11.79 -1.57 10.87
N SER A 313 12.66 -0.86 10.16
CA SER A 313 13.70 0.01 10.75
C SER A 313 13.16 1.32 11.31
N TRP A 314 11.95 1.71 10.92
CA TRP A 314 11.32 2.96 11.35
C TRP A 314 10.70 2.83 12.75
N GLY A 315 10.75 3.90 13.53
CA GLY A 315 10.24 4.01 14.89
C GLY A 315 8.72 4.16 14.95
N ILE A 316 7.99 3.22 14.35
CA ILE A 316 6.52 3.20 14.27
C ILE A 316 5.90 1.93 14.88
N HIS A 317 6.73 0.96 15.28
CA HIS A 317 6.28 -0.38 15.65
C HIS A 317 6.00 -0.47 17.15
N VAL A 318 4.72 -0.40 17.53
CA VAL A 318 4.27 -0.55 18.91
C VAL A 318 3.47 -1.84 19.09
N ARG A 319 3.84 -2.63 20.09
CA ARG A 319 3.01 -3.73 20.61
C ARG A 319 2.70 -3.50 22.08
N ASN A 320 1.44 -3.63 22.46
CA ASN A 320 1.04 -3.72 23.86
C ASN A 320 1.70 -4.94 24.53
N PRO A 321 1.74 -5.00 25.87
CA PRO A 321 2.30 -6.15 26.61
C PRO A 321 1.70 -7.51 26.24
N ASP A 322 0.46 -7.55 25.74
CA ASP A 322 -0.23 -8.76 25.27
C ASP A 322 0.14 -9.14 23.81
N GLY A 323 0.98 -8.35 23.14
CA GLY A 323 1.43 -8.54 21.76
C GLY A 323 0.53 -7.89 20.69
N SER A 324 -0.64 -7.37 21.07
CA SER A 324 -1.54 -6.65 20.16
C SER A 324 -0.96 -5.28 19.79
N MET A 325 -1.45 -4.67 18.70
CA MET A 325 -1.12 -3.27 18.40
C MET A 325 -2.06 -2.32 19.17
N PRO A 326 -1.59 -1.12 19.56
CA PRO A 326 -2.47 -0.12 20.16
C PRO A 326 -3.66 0.21 19.26
N SER A 327 -4.85 0.28 19.84
CA SER A 327 -6.08 0.69 19.18
C SER A 327 -6.55 2.04 19.71
N ILE A 328 -6.95 2.92 18.80
CA ILE A 328 -7.55 4.22 19.17
C ILE A 328 -9.00 4.08 19.65
N ASP A 329 -9.59 2.87 19.65
CA ASP A 329 -10.96 2.63 20.10
C ASP A 329 -11.05 2.15 21.55
N ALA A 330 -9.92 1.77 22.16
CA ALA A 330 -9.92 1.26 23.52
C ALA A 330 -10.48 2.33 24.48
N ARG A 331 -11.33 1.90 25.44
CA ARG A 331 -11.99 2.81 26.40
C ARG A 331 -10.94 3.57 27.20
N GLY A 332 -11.04 4.91 27.23
CA GLY A 332 -10.02 5.80 27.83
C GLY A 332 -8.81 6.10 26.94
N ASN A 333 -8.65 5.38 25.81
CA ASN A 333 -7.52 5.47 24.87
C ASN A 333 -7.90 6.05 23.49
N GLY A 334 -9.07 6.68 23.38
CA GLY A 334 -9.45 7.51 22.22
C GLY A 334 -8.34 8.48 21.78
N TYR A 335 -7.45 8.77 22.72
CA TYR A 335 -6.38 9.72 22.60
C TYR A 335 -4.95 9.13 22.56
N TYR A 336 -4.76 7.84 22.30
CA TYR A 336 -3.38 7.31 22.16
C TYR A 336 -2.59 8.04 21.08
N TRP A 337 -1.41 8.56 21.40
CA TRP A 337 -0.58 9.33 20.48
C TRP A 337 0.89 8.90 20.56
N LEU A 338 1.41 8.39 19.44
CA LEU A 338 2.81 8.04 19.26
C LEU A 338 3.63 9.31 18.98
N ASP A 339 3.78 10.16 20.00
CA ASP A 339 4.58 11.38 19.93
C ASP A 339 5.01 11.82 21.32
N PRO A 340 6.28 12.25 21.54
CA PRO A 340 6.75 12.69 22.86
C PRO A 340 5.89 13.74 23.57
N ARG A 341 5.11 14.52 22.83
CA ARG A 341 4.20 15.56 23.35
C ARG A 341 2.93 14.98 23.99
N TRP A 342 2.68 13.67 23.93
CA TRP A 342 1.45 13.06 24.48
C TRP A 342 1.25 13.38 25.96
N LYS A 343 2.33 13.34 26.75
CA LYS A 343 2.32 13.56 28.21
C LYS A 343 1.92 14.99 28.57
N ASP A 344 2.35 15.96 27.76
CA ASP A 344 2.15 17.39 28.02
C ASP A 344 0.73 17.85 27.64
N ASN A 345 -0.05 16.99 26.96
CA ASN A 345 -1.37 17.31 26.43
C ASN A 345 -2.49 16.42 27.01
N GLY A 346 -2.23 15.67 28.08
CA GLY A 346 -3.24 14.84 28.76
C GLY A 346 -3.73 13.65 27.94
N PHE A 347 -2.91 13.19 26.98
CA PHE A 347 -3.20 12.02 26.15
C PHE A 347 -2.61 10.74 26.75
N THR A 348 -2.93 9.59 26.17
CA THR A 348 -2.18 8.36 26.41
C THR A 348 -1.15 8.17 25.32
N GLY A 349 -0.09 7.41 25.58
CA GLY A 349 0.97 7.19 24.61
C GLY A 349 1.90 6.07 25.04
N PRO A 350 3.04 5.93 24.34
CA PRO A 350 4.04 4.93 24.66
C PRO A 350 4.56 5.05 26.09
N GLN A 351 4.75 3.91 26.74
CA GLN A 351 5.37 3.79 28.06
C GLN A 351 6.90 3.77 28.00
N GLY A 352 7.47 3.26 26.90
CA GLY A 352 8.92 3.18 26.70
C GLY A 352 9.62 4.52 26.44
N HIS A 353 10.95 4.50 26.45
CA HIS A 353 11.85 5.64 26.30
C HIS A 353 11.89 6.17 24.86
N LEU A 354 11.03 7.14 24.54
CA LEU A 354 10.96 7.72 23.20
C LEU A 354 12.21 8.52 22.82
N GLU A 355 13.03 8.98 23.76
CA GLU A 355 14.32 9.64 23.51
C GLU A 355 15.31 8.74 22.75
N HIS A 356 15.22 7.43 22.90
CA HIS A 356 16.09 6.44 22.25
C HIS A 356 15.32 5.56 21.24
N ARG A 357 14.23 6.09 20.70
CA ARG A 357 13.46 5.43 19.64
C ARG A 357 14.19 5.48 18.29
N ALA A 358 13.84 4.53 17.42
CA ALA A 358 14.27 4.53 16.02
C ALA A 358 13.74 5.76 15.27
N GLU A 359 14.27 6.03 14.08
CA GLU A 359 13.89 7.20 13.29
C GLU A 359 12.35 7.30 13.17
N PRO A 360 11.72 8.39 13.64
CA PRO A 360 10.27 8.48 13.67
C PRO A 360 9.69 8.45 12.26
N GLY A 361 8.52 7.81 12.13
CA GLY A 361 7.73 7.93 10.91
C GLY A 361 7.13 9.33 10.76
N ASP A 362 6.75 9.66 9.53
CA ASP A 362 6.03 10.88 9.17
C ASP A 362 4.91 10.54 8.18
N ILE A 363 3.67 10.89 8.52
CA ILE A 363 2.49 10.53 7.72
C ILE A 363 2.46 11.28 6.39
N ALA A 364 2.98 12.51 6.35
CA ALA A 364 3.03 13.34 5.14
C ALA A 364 4.10 12.85 4.13
N HIS A 365 4.98 11.94 4.55
CA HIS A 365 6.07 11.39 3.74
C HIS A 365 6.14 9.86 3.86
N GLN A 366 4.97 9.20 3.94
CA GLN A 366 4.88 7.77 4.19
C GLN A 366 4.89 6.94 2.89
N PRO A 367 5.95 6.16 2.60
CA PRO A 367 5.98 5.25 1.46
C PRO A 367 5.08 4.01 1.66
N SER A 368 4.82 3.28 0.57
CA SER A 368 4.22 1.93 0.63
C SER A 368 5.33 0.88 0.43
N LEU A 369 5.94 0.47 1.55
CA LEU A 369 7.11 -0.42 1.52
C LEU A 369 6.75 -1.90 1.56
N ALA A 370 5.70 -2.27 2.31
CA ALA A 370 5.39 -3.67 2.60
C ALA A 370 4.19 -4.24 1.83
N PHE A 371 3.30 -3.40 1.30
CA PHE A 371 2.06 -3.88 0.66
C PHE A 371 2.32 -4.73 -0.59
N VAL A 372 3.18 -4.25 -1.49
CA VAL A 372 3.53 -5.03 -2.69
C VAL A 372 4.35 -6.28 -2.33
N PRO A 373 5.40 -6.22 -1.47
CA PRO A 373 6.02 -7.43 -0.95
C PRO A 373 5.04 -8.45 -0.38
N TYR A 374 4.04 -8.02 0.40
CA TYR A 374 3.00 -8.89 0.94
C TYR A 374 2.18 -9.57 -0.16
N LEU A 375 1.64 -8.80 -1.11
CA LEU A 375 0.84 -9.35 -2.21
C LEU A 375 1.60 -10.34 -3.09
N LEU A 376 2.90 -10.14 -3.30
CA LEU A 376 3.72 -11.02 -4.12
C LEU A 376 4.08 -12.33 -3.41
N THR A 377 4.37 -12.26 -2.12
CA THR A 377 4.94 -13.38 -1.37
C THR A 377 3.92 -14.14 -0.52
N GLY A 378 2.85 -13.47 -0.10
CA GLY A 378 1.96 -13.98 0.94
C GLY A 378 2.62 -14.10 2.31
N ASP A 379 3.79 -13.48 2.52
CA ASP A 379 4.61 -13.61 3.73
C ASP A 379 3.98 -12.87 4.92
N ARG A 380 3.91 -13.55 6.07
CA ARG A 380 3.31 -13.01 7.29
C ARG A 380 4.08 -11.82 7.86
N PHE A 381 5.41 -11.75 7.70
CA PHE A 381 6.17 -10.58 8.14
C PHE A 381 5.72 -9.32 7.40
N PHE A 382 5.56 -9.38 6.07
CA PHE A 382 5.07 -8.23 5.31
C PHE A 382 3.60 -7.91 5.62
N ALA A 383 2.79 -8.92 5.97
CA ALA A 383 1.44 -8.67 6.48
C ALA A 383 1.45 -7.88 7.80
N ASP A 384 2.36 -8.21 8.72
CA ASP A 384 2.54 -7.45 9.96
C ASP A 384 2.99 -6.02 9.66
N GLU A 385 3.96 -5.82 8.76
CA GLU A 385 4.42 -4.49 8.35
C GLU A 385 3.28 -3.66 7.74
N VAL A 386 2.46 -4.25 6.86
CA VAL A 386 1.26 -3.59 6.32
C VAL A 386 0.34 -3.13 7.45
N ALA A 387 0.14 -3.95 8.48
CA ALA A 387 -0.66 -3.59 9.65
C ALA A 387 0.01 -2.49 10.50
N PHE A 388 1.32 -2.55 10.74
CA PHE A 388 2.05 -1.54 11.51
C PHE A 388 2.00 -0.17 10.84
N TRP A 389 2.31 -0.09 9.55
CA TRP A 389 2.27 1.17 8.81
C TRP A 389 0.87 1.76 8.71
N ALA A 390 -0.16 0.92 8.56
CA ALA A 390 -1.55 1.37 8.60
C ALA A 390 -1.95 1.86 10.00
N ASN A 391 -1.56 1.14 11.06
CA ASN A 391 -1.85 1.56 12.43
C ASN A 391 -1.13 2.87 12.78
N PHE A 392 0.10 3.06 12.30
CA PHE A 392 0.86 4.30 12.46
C PHE A 392 0.11 5.52 11.91
N CYS A 393 -0.60 5.39 10.78
CA CYS A 393 -1.42 6.49 10.25
C CYS A 393 -2.46 6.96 11.28
N LEU A 394 -2.93 6.09 12.17
CA LEU A 394 -3.87 6.41 13.23
C LEU A 394 -3.16 6.91 14.49
N ILE A 395 -2.21 6.14 15.03
CA ILE A 395 -1.59 6.48 16.33
C ILE A 395 -0.57 7.62 16.23
N GLY A 396 0.04 7.84 15.06
CA GLY A 396 0.95 8.96 14.80
C GLY A 396 0.22 10.28 14.51
N SER A 397 -1.04 10.21 14.07
CA SER A 397 -1.87 11.39 13.81
C SER A 397 -2.20 12.12 15.12
N PHE A 398 -2.06 13.45 15.11
CA PHE A 398 -2.23 14.27 16.31
C PHE A 398 -3.58 14.01 17.00
N SER A 399 -3.48 13.51 18.22
CA SER A 399 -4.60 13.13 19.06
C SER A 399 -5.29 14.39 19.59
N SER A 400 -6.41 14.81 18.99
CA SER A 400 -7.29 15.85 19.52
C SER A 400 -8.64 15.86 18.81
N ASP A 401 -9.64 16.51 19.41
CA ASP A 401 -11.00 16.60 18.89
C ASP A 401 -11.14 17.44 17.60
N ASP A 402 -10.16 18.30 17.32
CA ASP A 402 -10.11 19.09 16.08
C ASP A 402 -9.30 18.41 14.97
N ASN A 403 -8.50 17.40 15.30
CA ASN A 403 -7.62 16.71 14.36
C ASN A 403 -8.12 15.28 14.11
N ARG A 404 -7.67 14.31 14.93
CA ARG A 404 -8.01 12.89 14.75
C ARG A 404 -9.45 12.54 15.16
N LYS A 405 -10.14 13.41 15.89
CA LYS A 405 -11.51 13.19 16.42
C LYS A 405 -11.64 11.89 17.22
N GLY A 406 -10.66 11.65 18.08
CA GLY A 406 -10.59 10.48 18.94
C GLY A 406 -10.69 9.16 18.16
N ALA A 407 -11.65 8.32 18.53
CA ALA A 407 -11.91 7.01 17.93
C ALA A 407 -12.40 7.06 16.47
N GLN A 408 -12.80 8.22 15.94
CA GLN A 408 -13.13 8.32 14.52
C GLN A 408 -11.90 8.05 13.64
N GLY A 409 -10.70 8.39 14.13
CA GLY A 409 -9.44 8.11 13.44
C GLY A 409 -9.27 8.93 12.17
N LEU A 410 -9.73 10.18 12.17
CA LEU A 410 -9.64 11.04 10.99
C LEU A 410 -8.19 11.46 10.72
N LEU A 411 -7.81 11.50 9.46
CA LEU A 411 -6.47 11.89 9.02
C LEU A 411 -6.35 13.41 8.77
N ILE A 412 -7.45 14.15 8.91
CA ILE A 412 -7.55 15.56 8.53
C ILE A 412 -6.68 16.51 9.35
N GLY A 413 -6.13 16.07 10.48
CA GLY A 413 -5.14 16.83 11.24
C GLY A 413 -3.73 16.85 10.63
N ASN A 414 -3.45 15.99 9.65
CA ASN A 414 -2.16 15.95 8.96
C ASN A 414 -2.06 17.03 7.87
N GLU A 415 -0.86 17.21 7.30
CA GLU A 415 -0.73 17.90 6.01
C GLU A 415 -1.64 17.26 4.95
N VAL A 416 -2.04 18.00 3.92
CA VAL A 416 -3.05 17.52 2.96
C VAL A 416 -2.56 16.25 2.26
N ARG A 417 -1.26 16.18 1.91
CA ARG A 417 -0.67 14.93 1.40
C ARG A 417 -0.70 13.76 2.39
N GLY A 418 -0.59 14.04 3.69
CA GLY A 418 -0.65 13.02 4.74
C GLY A 418 -2.03 12.37 4.86
N ILE A 419 -3.10 13.10 4.51
CA ILE A 419 -4.44 12.52 4.36
C ILE A 419 -4.41 11.46 3.25
N GLY A 420 -3.83 11.78 2.09
CA GLY A 420 -3.72 10.88 0.95
C GLY A 420 -2.89 9.63 1.26
N TRP A 421 -1.64 9.80 1.72
CA TRP A 421 -0.76 8.66 2.04
C TRP A 421 -1.27 7.79 3.16
N GLY A 422 -1.82 8.39 4.22
CA GLY A 422 -2.46 7.65 5.29
C GLY A 422 -3.66 6.84 4.78
N LEU A 423 -4.53 7.45 3.98
CA LEU A 423 -5.72 6.77 3.46
C LEU A 423 -5.36 5.61 2.51
N ARG A 424 -4.33 5.76 1.66
CA ARG A 424 -3.80 4.65 0.83
C ARG A 424 -3.40 3.47 1.72
N ASN A 425 -2.56 3.71 2.73
CA ASN A 425 -2.03 2.62 3.58
C ASN A 425 -3.14 1.96 4.41
N LEU A 426 -4.09 2.73 4.95
CA LEU A 426 -5.26 2.19 5.64
C LEU A 426 -6.14 1.33 4.72
N GLY A 427 -6.44 1.83 3.51
CA GLY A 427 -7.31 1.12 2.57
C GLY A 427 -6.69 -0.15 2.00
N ASP A 428 -5.41 -0.12 1.63
CA ASP A 428 -4.67 -1.30 1.17
C ASP A 428 -4.60 -2.38 2.26
N ALA A 429 -4.29 -2.00 3.50
CA ALA A 429 -4.29 -2.93 4.64
C ALA A 429 -5.69 -3.51 4.92
N ALA A 430 -6.72 -2.66 5.00
CA ALA A 430 -8.09 -3.09 5.29
C ALA A 430 -8.68 -3.99 4.19
N ALA A 431 -8.21 -3.88 2.95
CA ALA A 431 -8.66 -4.72 1.85
C ALA A 431 -7.99 -6.11 1.84
N TYR A 432 -6.69 -6.18 2.15
CA TYR A 432 -5.88 -7.39 1.90
C TYR A 432 -5.32 -8.08 3.15
N LEU A 433 -5.36 -7.47 4.34
CA LEU A 433 -5.13 -8.24 5.57
C LEU A 433 -6.13 -9.41 5.65
N PRO A 434 -5.74 -10.56 6.24
CA PRO A 434 -6.61 -11.73 6.30
C PRO A 434 -7.96 -11.43 6.96
N ASP A 435 -9.02 -12.09 6.51
CA ASP A 435 -10.38 -11.92 7.05
C ASP A 435 -10.46 -12.26 8.54
N ALA A 436 -9.63 -13.20 9.01
CA ALA A 436 -9.53 -13.56 10.42
C ALA A 436 -8.77 -12.53 11.28
N SER A 437 -8.12 -11.52 10.68
CA SER A 437 -7.37 -10.52 11.42
C SER A 437 -8.31 -9.49 12.06
N PRO A 438 -8.25 -9.26 13.38
CA PRO A 438 -9.06 -8.23 14.04
C PRO A 438 -8.71 -6.82 13.53
N MET A 439 -7.47 -6.62 13.05
CA MET A 439 -7.01 -5.36 12.48
C MET A 439 -7.79 -4.99 11.20
N LYS A 440 -8.23 -5.98 10.41
CA LYS A 440 -8.93 -5.71 9.13
C LYS A 440 -10.22 -4.91 9.36
N ALA A 441 -11.10 -5.41 10.22
CA ALA A 441 -12.38 -4.76 10.50
C ALA A 441 -12.19 -3.39 11.19
N TYR A 442 -11.23 -3.30 12.11
CA TYR A 442 -10.87 -2.04 12.75
C TYR A 442 -10.40 -0.99 11.74
N LEU A 443 -9.43 -1.30 10.87
CA LEU A 443 -8.94 -0.38 9.84
C LEU A 443 -10.04 -0.03 8.82
N ALA A 444 -10.86 -1.01 8.40
CA ALA A 444 -11.96 -0.76 7.48
C ALA A 444 -12.96 0.27 8.02
N SER A 445 -13.25 0.24 9.31
CA SER A 445 -14.08 1.27 9.96
C SER A 445 -13.45 2.67 9.85
N LYS A 446 -12.13 2.79 10.05
CA LYS A 446 -11.44 4.09 9.97
C LYS A 446 -11.37 4.62 8.56
N VAL A 447 -11.22 3.75 7.57
CA VAL A 447 -11.29 4.13 6.15
C VAL A 447 -12.67 4.71 5.83
N VAL A 448 -13.77 4.03 6.20
CA VAL A 448 -15.13 4.52 5.94
C VAL A 448 -15.41 5.83 6.69
N ASN A 449 -14.95 5.97 7.93
CA ASN A 449 -15.05 7.24 8.68
C ASN A 449 -14.37 8.39 7.92
N ASN A 450 -13.14 8.18 7.44
CA ASN A 450 -12.40 9.18 6.68
C ASN A 450 -13.08 9.53 5.36
N LEU A 451 -13.50 8.54 4.55
CA LEU A 451 -14.19 8.77 3.29
C LEU A 451 -15.50 9.54 3.48
N THR A 452 -16.29 9.15 4.49
CA THR A 452 -17.56 9.80 4.82
C THR A 452 -17.34 11.23 5.30
N TYR A 453 -16.37 11.45 6.19
CA TYR A 453 -16.03 12.79 6.65
C TYR A 453 -15.54 13.69 5.51
N LEU A 454 -14.67 13.17 4.64
CA LEU A 454 -14.14 13.92 3.50
C LEU A 454 -15.26 14.33 2.54
N ASP A 455 -16.24 13.47 2.27
CA ASP A 455 -17.42 13.84 1.48
C ASP A 455 -18.29 14.89 2.17
N GLN A 456 -18.53 14.75 3.47
CA GLN A 456 -19.26 15.75 4.25
C GLN A 456 -18.55 17.11 4.25
N TYR A 457 -17.23 17.12 4.42
CA TYR A 457 -16.40 18.31 4.33
C TYR A 457 -16.48 18.91 2.92
N ALA A 458 -16.26 18.11 1.87
CA ALA A 458 -16.37 18.56 0.49
C ALA A 458 -17.77 19.06 0.10
N THR A 459 -18.84 18.59 0.75
CA THR A 459 -20.19 19.07 0.46
C THR A 459 -20.54 20.34 1.22
N SER A 460 -20.14 20.43 2.49
CA SER A 460 -20.51 21.54 3.36
C SER A 460 -19.57 22.74 3.27
N PHE A 461 -18.32 22.53 2.81
CA PHE A 461 -17.32 23.57 2.76
C PHE A 461 -17.54 24.54 1.60
N TYR A 462 -17.97 25.76 1.91
CA TYR A 462 -18.16 26.82 0.92
C TYR A 462 -16.85 27.57 0.64
N SER A 463 -16.47 27.63 -0.63
CA SER A 463 -15.30 28.39 -1.10
C SER A 463 -15.56 29.14 -2.41
N GLY A 464 -16.80 29.63 -2.57
CA GLY A 464 -17.22 30.30 -3.80
C GLY A 464 -17.43 29.34 -4.96
N ARG A 465 -17.51 29.89 -6.18
CA ARG A 465 -17.82 29.15 -7.41
C ARG A 465 -16.70 28.24 -7.92
N LEU A 466 -15.48 28.43 -7.41
CA LEU A 466 -14.30 27.68 -7.84
C LEU A 466 -14.08 26.42 -7.01
N GLU A 467 -14.89 26.22 -5.97
CA GLU A 467 -14.95 24.98 -5.20
C GLU A 467 -13.59 24.50 -4.64
N THR A 468 -12.70 25.41 -4.26
CA THR A 468 -11.41 25.06 -3.61
C THR A 468 -11.60 24.40 -2.24
N LEU A 469 -10.61 23.64 -1.78
CA LEU A 469 -10.64 22.90 -0.51
C LEU A 469 -9.35 23.09 0.28
N PHE A 470 -9.38 22.74 1.57
CA PHE A 470 -8.23 22.77 2.48
C PHE A 470 -7.53 24.13 2.61
N PRO A 471 -8.25 25.23 2.91
CA PRO A 471 -7.60 26.52 3.18
C PRO A 471 -6.74 26.43 4.45
N ARG A 472 -5.85 27.41 4.65
CA ARG A 472 -5.07 27.54 5.91
C ARG A 472 -4.15 26.35 6.18
N ARG A 473 -3.67 25.70 5.12
CA ARG A 473 -2.75 24.55 5.19
C ARG A 473 -1.37 24.87 4.65
N ARG A 474 -1.09 26.14 4.34
CA ARG A 474 0.11 26.56 3.64
C ARG A 474 0.87 27.60 4.46
N PRO A 475 2.19 27.44 4.66
CA PRO A 475 3.00 28.44 5.35
C PRO A 475 3.05 29.78 4.59
N GLU A 476 2.79 29.78 3.28
CA GLU A 476 2.72 30.98 2.45
C GLU A 476 1.60 31.94 2.90
N ASP A 477 0.56 31.45 3.56
CA ASP A 477 -0.56 32.27 4.08
C ASP A 477 -0.11 33.35 5.08
N GLY A 478 1.08 33.21 5.68
CA GLY A 478 1.63 34.14 6.68
C GLY A 478 2.98 34.76 6.30
N LYS A 479 3.41 34.65 5.04
CA LYS A 479 4.72 35.12 4.58
C LYS A 479 4.58 36.19 3.50
N PRO A 480 5.15 37.39 3.65
CA PRO A 480 5.27 38.35 2.54
C PRO A 480 6.13 37.77 1.38
N PRO A 481 5.83 38.09 0.11
CA PRO A 481 4.71 38.90 -0.40
C PRO A 481 3.39 38.11 -0.64
N TYR A 482 3.29 36.89 -0.12
CA TYR A 482 2.19 35.95 -0.37
C TYR A 482 1.00 36.12 0.59
N ASP A 483 1.23 36.73 1.76
CA ASP A 483 0.33 36.92 2.90
C ASP A 483 -0.94 37.75 2.62
N LYS A 484 -1.05 38.37 1.45
CA LYS A 484 -2.30 38.98 0.94
C LYS A 484 -3.34 37.95 0.47
N PHE A 485 -2.91 36.72 0.17
CA PHE A 485 -3.74 35.66 -0.36
C PHE A 485 -3.78 34.45 0.58
N MET A 486 -4.88 33.71 0.48
CA MET A 486 -4.96 32.36 0.98
C MET A 486 -4.53 31.39 -0.12
N TRP A 487 -3.65 30.44 0.19
CA TRP A 487 -3.03 29.49 -0.73
C TRP A 487 -3.42 28.04 -0.47
N ILE A 488 -3.65 27.30 -1.55
CA ILE A 488 -3.77 25.84 -1.51
C ILE A 488 -2.72 25.18 -2.38
N SER A 489 -2.32 23.98 -1.98
CA SER A 489 -1.51 23.09 -2.80
C SER A 489 -2.39 22.12 -3.55
N LEU A 490 -2.31 22.13 -4.89
CA LEU A 490 -3.04 21.19 -5.74
C LEU A 490 -2.35 19.83 -5.81
N TRP A 491 -1.02 19.80 -5.75
CA TRP A 491 -0.28 18.54 -5.76
C TRP A 491 -0.59 17.70 -4.52
N GLU A 492 -0.70 18.31 -3.33
CA GLU A 492 -1.09 17.57 -2.12
C GLU A 492 -2.53 17.04 -2.23
N GLN A 493 -3.44 17.84 -2.79
CA GLN A 493 -4.82 17.42 -3.05
C GLN A 493 -4.89 16.31 -4.09
N SER A 494 -3.95 16.28 -5.05
CA SER A 494 -3.87 15.22 -6.04
C SER A 494 -3.66 13.86 -5.38
N TYR A 495 -2.87 13.81 -4.30
CA TYR A 495 -2.59 12.58 -3.57
C TYR A 495 -3.84 12.12 -2.82
N VAL A 496 -4.62 13.06 -2.27
CA VAL A 496 -5.91 12.78 -1.62
C VAL A 496 -6.91 12.21 -2.62
N ALA A 497 -7.12 12.87 -3.76
CA ALA A 497 -8.07 12.42 -4.78
C ALA A 497 -7.69 11.05 -5.34
N TRP A 498 -6.41 10.84 -5.65
CA TRP A 498 -5.92 9.54 -6.11
C TRP A 498 -6.08 8.46 -5.03
N ALA A 499 -5.73 8.73 -3.78
CA ALA A 499 -5.87 7.77 -2.70
C ALA A 499 -7.34 7.38 -2.47
N ILE A 500 -8.26 8.36 -2.54
CA ILE A 500 -9.70 8.07 -2.47
C ILE A 500 -10.12 7.16 -3.63
N ASP A 501 -9.75 7.48 -4.87
CA ASP A 501 -10.09 6.64 -6.03
C ASP A 501 -9.58 5.21 -5.85
N ARG A 502 -8.31 5.09 -5.46
CA ARG A 502 -7.63 3.82 -5.19
C ARG A 502 -8.33 3.01 -4.10
N VAL A 503 -8.79 3.67 -3.04
CA VAL A 503 -9.49 3.01 -1.93
C VAL A 503 -10.90 2.59 -2.34
N MET A 504 -11.64 3.43 -3.07
CA MET A 504 -12.96 3.09 -3.59
C MET A 504 -12.92 1.85 -4.50
N GLN A 505 -11.84 1.69 -5.28
CA GLN A 505 -11.62 0.52 -6.13
C GLN A 505 -11.58 -0.82 -5.38
N HIS A 506 -11.26 -0.82 -4.08
CA HIS A 506 -11.29 -2.03 -3.27
C HIS A 506 -12.71 -2.56 -3.02
N GLY A 507 -13.74 -1.75 -3.28
CA GLY A 507 -15.14 -2.14 -3.15
C GLY A 507 -15.50 -2.62 -1.74
N GLN A 508 -16.31 -3.67 -1.67
CA GLN A 508 -16.68 -4.30 -0.40
C GLN A 508 -15.51 -5.12 0.17
N VAL A 509 -15.04 -4.75 1.36
CA VAL A 509 -13.88 -5.35 2.03
C VAL A 509 -14.26 -6.21 3.23
N THR A 510 -15.43 -5.95 3.83
CA THR A 510 -16.05 -6.80 4.84
C THR A 510 -17.58 -6.81 4.64
N PRO A 511 -18.35 -7.68 5.29
CA PRO A 511 -19.81 -7.60 5.27
C PRO A 511 -20.36 -6.24 5.74
N ALA A 512 -19.64 -5.54 6.61
CA ALA A 512 -20.06 -4.26 7.18
C ALA A 512 -19.55 -3.02 6.41
N TYR A 513 -18.47 -3.14 5.63
CA TYR A 513 -17.78 -2.00 5.05
C TYR A 513 -17.56 -2.16 3.54
N ASN A 514 -18.08 -1.18 2.80
CA ASN A 514 -17.87 -1.04 1.35
C ASN A 514 -17.23 0.32 1.05
N PHE A 515 -15.99 0.30 0.58
CA PHE A 515 -15.24 1.54 0.29
C PHE A 515 -15.77 2.28 -0.94
N ALA A 516 -16.51 1.62 -1.84
CA ALA A 516 -17.13 2.28 -2.97
C ALA A 516 -18.33 3.16 -2.56
N SER A 517 -18.77 3.15 -1.30
CA SER A 517 -19.96 3.90 -0.86
C SER A 517 -19.70 5.38 -0.52
N ALA A 518 -18.44 5.80 -0.37
CA ALA A 518 -18.09 7.17 0.05
C ALA A 518 -16.74 7.62 -0.53
N GLY A 519 -16.48 8.92 -0.53
CA GLY A 519 -15.26 9.59 -1.00
C GLY A 519 -15.41 10.28 -2.36
N ALA A 520 -16.43 9.91 -3.14
CA ALA A 520 -16.61 10.41 -4.50
C ALA A 520 -16.76 11.94 -4.56
N THR A 521 -17.40 12.56 -3.55
CA THR A 521 -17.64 14.01 -3.56
C THR A 521 -16.33 14.77 -3.41
N MET A 522 -15.50 14.37 -2.43
CA MET A 522 -14.16 14.93 -2.26
C MET A 522 -13.28 14.72 -3.50
N ARG A 523 -13.19 13.47 -3.98
CA ARG A 523 -12.40 13.10 -5.17
C ARG A 523 -12.79 13.95 -6.37
N ASN A 524 -14.08 14.00 -6.70
CA ASN A 524 -14.57 14.68 -7.90
C ASN A 524 -14.33 16.19 -7.83
N ARG A 525 -14.53 16.81 -6.67
CA ARG A 525 -14.32 18.25 -6.47
C ARG A 525 -12.86 18.65 -6.70
N ILE A 526 -11.92 17.88 -6.14
CA ILE A 526 -10.47 18.08 -6.38
C ILE A 526 -10.13 17.86 -7.86
N ALA A 527 -10.54 16.73 -8.43
CA ALA A 527 -10.18 16.36 -9.80
C ALA A 527 -10.70 17.38 -10.84
N ARG A 528 -11.94 17.86 -10.66
CA ARG A 528 -12.54 18.85 -11.57
C ARG A 528 -11.96 20.25 -11.40
N LEU A 529 -11.50 20.63 -10.21
CA LEU A 529 -10.71 21.85 -10.07
C LEU A 529 -9.45 21.76 -10.93
N GLN A 530 -8.72 20.64 -10.88
CA GLN A 530 -7.54 20.42 -11.73
C GLN A 530 -7.90 20.48 -13.21
N LEU A 531 -8.95 19.77 -13.66
CA LEU A 531 -9.39 19.82 -15.05
C LEU A 531 -9.74 21.24 -15.51
N ASN A 532 -10.37 22.05 -14.66
CA ASN A 532 -10.69 23.44 -15.00
C ASN A 532 -9.45 24.30 -15.23
N LEU A 533 -8.31 24.03 -14.58
CA LEU A 533 -7.07 24.74 -14.88
C LEU A 533 -6.53 24.40 -16.28
N PHE A 534 -6.87 23.23 -16.82
CA PHE A 534 -6.53 22.85 -18.20
C PHE A 534 -7.55 23.31 -19.23
N THR A 535 -8.79 23.62 -18.82
CA THR A 535 -9.92 23.68 -19.78
C THR A 535 -10.81 24.91 -19.64
N HIS A 536 -10.77 25.65 -18.53
CA HIS A 536 -11.58 26.85 -18.36
C HIS A 536 -10.98 28.03 -19.15
N PRO A 537 -11.77 28.83 -19.89
CA PRO A 537 -11.27 29.89 -20.78
C PRO A 537 -10.71 31.12 -20.04
N GLN A 538 -11.08 31.31 -18.78
CA GLN A 538 -10.54 32.40 -17.95
C GLN A 538 -9.21 32.03 -17.25
N TRP A 539 -8.77 30.77 -17.34
CA TRP A 539 -7.47 30.36 -16.83
C TRP A 539 -6.41 30.46 -17.94
N PRO A 540 -5.19 30.94 -17.64
CA PRO A 540 -4.11 31.05 -18.63
C PRO A 540 -3.75 29.68 -19.25
N ARG A 541 -3.42 29.67 -20.55
CA ARG A 541 -3.16 28.46 -21.34
C ARG A 541 -1.67 28.18 -21.59
N GLU A 542 -0.81 29.03 -21.04
CA GLU A 542 0.61 28.78 -20.98
C GLU A 542 0.84 27.50 -20.18
N ARG A 543 1.59 26.56 -20.77
CA ARG A 543 1.78 25.21 -20.23
C ARG A 543 2.25 25.19 -18.76
N ASP A 544 3.10 26.15 -18.38
CA ASP A 544 3.69 26.25 -17.04
C ASP A 544 2.70 26.77 -15.98
N ARG A 545 1.46 27.06 -16.38
CA ARG A 545 0.39 27.59 -15.54
C ARG A 545 -0.76 26.62 -15.34
N GLU A 546 -0.82 25.49 -16.04
CA GLU A 546 -1.95 24.55 -15.95
C GLU A 546 -1.81 23.56 -14.77
N ALA A 547 -0.58 23.39 -14.24
CA ALA A 547 -0.29 22.59 -13.04
C ALA A 547 0.66 23.34 -12.05
N PRO A 548 0.24 24.52 -11.53
CA PRO A 548 1.09 25.35 -10.69
C PRO A 548 1.36 24.70 -9.32
N TYR A 549 2.46 25.10 -8.67
CA TYR A 549 2.83 24.57 -7.33
C TYR A 549 1.74 24.89 -6.29
N LEU A 550 1.29 26.14 -6.24
CA LEU A 550 0.22 26.63 -5.39
C LEU A 550 -0.76 27.46 -6.21
N VAL A 551 -2.01 27.51 -5.77
CA VAL A 551 -3.02 28.45 -6.30
C VAL A 551 -3.62 29.29 -5.19
N ALA A 552 -3.81 30.57 -5.48
CA ALA A 552 -4.49 31.49 -4.57
C ALA A 552 -5.99 31.21 -4.61
N ALA A 553 -6.64 30.92 -3.49
CA ALA A 553 -8.09 30.63 -3.47
C ALA A 553 -8.94 31.83 -3.03
N GLY A 554 -8.33 32.87 -2.46
CA GLY A 554 -9.02 34.08 -2.05
C GLY A 554 -8.09 35.11 -1.42
N TRP A 555 -8.68 36.23 -1.02
CA TRP A 555 -8.00 37.31 -0.29
C TRP A 555 -8.17 37.13 1.21
N TRP A 556 -7.19 37.61 1.97
CA TRP A 556 -7.39 37.91 3.37
C TRP A 556 -8.04 39.28 3.54
N ALA A 557 -9.21 39.32 4.15
CA ALA A 557 -9.78 40.57 4.64
C ALA A 557 -9.02 41.06 5.88
N PRO A 558 -9.13 42.36 6.25
CA PRO A 558 -8.45 42.90 7.44
C PRO A 558 -8.81 42.18 8.75
N ASP A 559 -10.00 41.58 8.83
CA ASP A 559 -10.48 40.75 9.94
C ASP A 559 -9.99 39.28 9.90
N ARG A 560 -9.06 38.96 8.98
CA ARG A 560 -8.55 37.60 8.70
C ARG A 560 -9.62 36.60 8.26
N ARG A 561 -10.75 37.08 7.75
CA ARG A 561 -11.70 36.24 7.00
C ARG A 561 -11.20 36.03 5.58
N ILE A 562 -11.46 34.85 5.02
CA ILE A 562 -11.15 34.56 3.63
C ILE A 562 -12.30 35.07 2.75
N ILE A 563 -11.98 35.89 1.76
CA ILE A 563 -12.89 36.26 0.67
C ILE A 563 -12.51 35.43 -0.56
N TYR A 564 -13.25 34.36 -0.80
CA TYR A 564 -12.97 33.44 -1.91
C TYR A 564 -13.19 34.08 -3.28
N PHE A 565 -12.31 33.74 -4.23
CA PHE A 565 -12.47 34.12 -5.62
C PHE A 565 -13.74 33.54 -6.24
N GLN A 566 -14.36 34.30 -7.15
CA GLN A 566 -15.58 33.89 -7.83
C GLN A 566 -15.34 33.51 -9.29
N THR A 567 -14.20 33.90 -9.87
CA THR A 567 -13.84 33.64 -11.26
C THR A 567 -12.42 33.09 -11.37
N PHE A 568 -12.16 32.26 -12.38
CA PHE A 568 -10.80 31.77 -12.64
C PHE A 568 -9.86 32.91 -13.07
N ALA A 569 -10.40 34.01 -13.61
CA ALA A 569 -9.60 35.21 -13.91
C ALA A 569 -9.02 35.84 -12.64
N ASP A 570 -9.82 36.00 -11.58
CA ASP A 570 -9.33 36.53 -10.31
C ASP A 570 -8.30 35.59 -9.67
N MET A 571 -8.58 34.28 -9.72
CA MET A 571 -7.68 33.24 -9.21
C MET A 571 -6.33 33.26 -9.92
N ALA A 572 -6.33 33.35 -11.26
CA ALA A 572 -5.12 33.42 -12.06
C ALA A 572 -4.33 34.71 -11.81
N ALA A 573 -5.02 35.85 -11.83
CA ALA A 573 -4.41 37.15 -11.57
C ALA A 573 -3.72 37.18 -10.20
N ALA A 574 -4.34 36.60 -9.18
CA ALA A 574 -3.75 36.48 -7.86
C ALA A 574 -2.56 35.52 -7.83
N THR A 575 -2.76 34.29 -8.31
CA THR A 575 -1.75 33.21 -8.30
C THR A 575 -0.45 33.64 -8.98
N PHE A 576 -0.55 34.34 -10.10
CA PHE A 576 0.60 34.77 -10.90
C PHE A 576 1.02 36.22 -10.63
N SER A 577 0.53 36.85 -9.55
CA SER A 577 0.98 38.21 -9.15
C SER A 577 2.16 38.23 -8.19
N VAL A 578 2.61 37.07 -7.71
CA VAL A 578 3.62 36.94 -6.65
C VAL A 578 4.85 36.17 -7.14
N PRO A 579 6.06 36.59 -6.77
CA PRO A 579 6.39 37.82 -6.06
C PRO A 579 6.11 39.06 -6.91
N THR A 580 6.16 38.91 -8.23
CA THR A 580 5.74 39.93 -9.20
C THR A 580 5.06 39.30 -10.41
N PRO A 581 4.19 40.02 -11.14
CA PRO A 581 3.59 39.53 -12.38
C PRO A 581 4.59 39.16 -13.48
N ALA A 582 5.77 39.79 -13.49
CA ALA A 582 6.81 39.55 -14.49
C ALA A 582 7.61 38.28 -14.24
N ASN A 583 7.70 37.84 -12.98
CA ASN A 583 8.41 36.63 -12.58
C ASN A 583 7.61 35.94 -11.47
N PRO A 584 6.51 35.25 -11.83
CA PRO A 584 5.68 34.56 -10.85
C PRO A 584 6.34 33.29 -10.30
N ASP A 585 6.13 33.02 -9.02
CA ASP A 585 6.86 31.97 -8.28
C ASP A 585 6.31 30.56 -8.46
N PHE A 586 5.03 30.43 -8.79
CA PHE A 586 4.32 29.15 -8.74
C PHE A 586 4.07 28.52 -10.11
N VAL A 587 4.63 29.10 -11.17
CA VAL A 587 4.65 28.50 -12.51
C VAL A 587 5.66 27.36 -12.56
N ARG A 588 5.28 26.22 -13.15
CA ARG A 588 6.11 25.01 -13.23
C ARG A 588 5.87 24.31 -14.56
N PRO A 589 6.92 23.85 -15.27
CA PRO A 589 6.70 22.92 -16.37
C PRO A 589 6.05 21.64 -15.85
N PHE A 590 5.45 20.87 -16.76
CA PHE A 590 4.82 19.60 -16.36
C PHE A 590 5.88 18.58 -15.94
N GLU A 591 6.92 18.41 -16.76
CA GLU A 591 8.02 17.48 -16.50
C GLU A 591 8.87 17.92 -15.30
N GLY A 592 9.27 16.96 -14.48
CA GLY A 592 10.11 17.17 -13.30
C GLY A 592 9.38 17.81 -12.11
N TYR A 593 8.11 18.20 -12.29
CA TYR A 593 7.26 18.78 -11.24
C TYR A 593 5.92 18.04 -11.14
N TYR A 594 4.79 18.72 -11.28
CA TYR A 594 3.46 18.20 -10.90
C TYR A 594 2.60 17.72 -12.08
N GLY A 595 3.18 17.64 -13.29
CA GLY A 595 2.52 17.08 -14.47
C GLY A 595 2.05 15.63 -14.26
N PRO A 596 2.90 14.70 -13.80
CA PRO A 596 2.48 13.32 -13.51
C PRO A 596 1.35 13.19 -12.51
N GLU A 597 1.26 14.11 -11.54
CA GLU A 597 0.20 14.13 -10.54
C GLU A 597 -1.10 14.70 -11.10
N ALA A 598 -1.04 15.81 -11.84
CA ALA A 598 -2.18 16.37 -12.55
C ALA A 598 -2.78 15.35 -13.53
N ARG A 599 -1.92 14.58 -14.22
CA ARG A 599 -2.32 13.48 -15.11
C ARG A 599 -3.22 12.45 -14.43
N LEU A 600 -2.97 12.09 -13.17
CA LEU A 600 -3.82 11.14 -12.43
C LEU A 600 -5.23 11.71 -12.20
N LEU A 601 -5.36 13.02 -11.96
CA LEU A 601 -6.66 13.68 -11.78
C LEU A 601 -7.40 13.84 -13.09
N LEU A 602 -6.70 14.10 -14.18
CA LEU A 602 -7.29 14.11 -15.51
C LEU A 602 -7.80 12.73 -15.91
N PHE A 603 -7.13 11.64 -15.51
CA PHE A 603 -7.63 10.26 -15.69
C PHE A 603 -8.91 9.99 -14.89
N ILE A 604 -9.01 10.53 -13.66
CA ILE A 604 -10.25 10.45 -12.88
C ILE A 604 -11.38 11.15 -13.64
N CYS A 605 -11.14 12.37 -14.13
CA CYS A 605 -12.16 13.14 -14.87
C CYS A 605 -12.57 12.46 -16.19
N ASP A 606 -11.60 11.91 -16.91
CA ASP A 606 -11.84 11.21 -18.15
C ASP A 606 -12.80 10.04 -17.99
N GLY A 607 -12.57 9.13 -17.04
CA GLY A 607 -13.53 8.04 -16.87
C GLY A 607 -14.80 8.46 -16.10
N LEU A 608 -14.85 9.64 -15.46
CA LEU A 608 -16.12 10.25 -15.03
C LEU A 608 -16.96 10.71 -16.24
N GLY A 609 -16.36 10.76 -17.44
CA GLY A 609 -16.98 11.20 -18.68
C GLY A 609 -16.91 12.70 -18.91
N ASP A 610 -16.01 13.42 -18.23
CA ASP A 610 -15.81 14.86 -18.43
C ASP A 610 -15.19 15.10 -19.83
N ALA A 611 -15.96 15.70 -20.74
CA ALA A 611 -15.69 15.71 -22.19
C ALA A 611 -14.35 16.35 -22.61
N THR A 612 -13.81 17.26 -21.80
CA THR A 612 -12.56 17.99 -22.09
C THR A 612 -11.32 17.30 -21.52
N ALA A 613 -11.48 16.26 -20.70
CA ALA A 613 -10.36 15.56 -20.08
C ALA A 613 -9.46 14.83 -21.09
N PRO A 614 -9.97 14.13 -22.14
CA PRO A 614 -9.12 13.48 -23.15
C PRO A 614 -8.14 14.45 -23.83
N GLU A 615 -8.60 15.65 -24.18
CA GLU A 615 -7.76 16.67 -24.83
C GLU A 615 -6.72 17.22 -23.86
N ALA A 616 -7.09 17.50 -22.61
CA ALA A 616 -6.16 17.93 -21.57
C ALA A 616 -5.06 16.88 -21.30
N ILE A 617 -5.42 15.59 -21.26
CA ILE A 617 -4.47 14.48 -21.13
C ILE A 617 -3.52 14.46 -22.33
N ALA A 618 -4.06 14.54 -23.55
CA ALA A 618 -3.25 14.49 -24.77
C ALA A 618 -2.24 15.64 -24.82
N ARG A 619 -2.67 16.85 -24.45
CA ARG A 619 -1.78 18.02 -24.37
C ARG A 619 -0.68 17.84 -23.32
N LEU A 620 -1.02 17.42 -22.10
CA LEU A 620 -0.05 17.18 -21.04
C LEU A 620 0.97 16.11 -21.44
N MET A 621 0.51 15.02 -22.05
CA MET A 621 1.39 13.90 -22.45
C MET A 621 2.28 14.24 -23.65
N ALA A 622 1.92 15.25 -24.43
CA ALA A 622 2.68 15.72 -25.59
C ALA A 622 3.62 16.89 -25.28
N ASP A 623 3.63 17.39 -24.03
CA ASP A 623 4.53 18.48 -23.64
C ASP A 623 5.99 18.01 -23.59
N GLU A 624 6.87 18.99 -23.79
CA GLU A 624 8.32 18.83 -23.75
C GLU A 624 8.95 20.14 -23.24
N THR A 625 9.70 20.05 -22.15
CA THR A 625 10.46 21.18 -21.59
C THR A 625 11.94 20.83 -21.56
N ASP A 626 12.78 21.69 -22.15
CA ASP A 626 14.25 21.50 -22.19
C ASP A 626 14.67 20.10 -22.68
N HIS A 627 13.99 19.58 -23.71
CA HIS A 627 14.21 18.23 -24.26
C HIS A 627 13.86 17.06 -23.34
N VAL A 628 13.10 17.32 -22.27
CA VAL A 628 12.50 16.30 -21.41
C VAL A 628 11.03 16.19 -21.75
N THR A 629 10.61 15.02 -22.22
CA THR A 629 9.19 14.72 -22.44
C THR A 629 8.52 14.21 -21.17
N MET A 630 7.19 14.28 -21.10
CA MET A 630 6.42 13.61 -20.05
C MET A 630 6.76 12.11 -19.93
N ALA A 631 7.08 11.44 -21.04
CA ALA A 631 7.49 10.03 -21.01
C ALA A 631 8.86 9.84 -20.33
N ASP A 632 9.82 10.74 -20.55
CA ASP A 632 11.13 10.71 -19.90
C ASP A 632 11.01 10.94 -18.39
N ASP A 633 10.15 11.87 -17.98
CA ASP A 633 9.86 12.14 -16.58
C ASP A 633 9.19 10.95 -15.88
N LEU A 634 8.17 10.36 -16.50
CA LEU A 634 7.53 9.14 -16.00
C LEU A 634 8.51 7.94 -15.95
N ASN A 635 9.54 7.92 -16.78
CA ASN A 635 10.63 6.95 -16.69
C ASN A 635 11.52 7.19 -15.48
N ALA A 636 11.87 8.46 -15.20
CA ALA A 636 12.66 8.83 -14.03
C ALA A 636 11.90 8.59 -12.72
N ARG A 637 10.62 8.98 -12.67
CA ARG A 637 9.71 8.91 -11.51
C ARG A 637 8.65 7.83 -11.70
N SER A 638 9.10 6.60 -11.92
CA SER A 638 8.26 5.46 -12.34
C SER A 638 7.06 5.17 -11.42
N GLY A 639 7.10 5.54 -10.14
CA GLY A 639 5.99 5.39 -9.21
C GLY A 639 4.74 6.19 -9.60
N TRP A 640 4.89 7.22 -10.43
CA TRP A 640 3.80 8.05 -10.97
C TRP A 640 3.28 7.57 -12.33
N ALA A 641 3.97 6.62 -12.97
CA ALA A 641 3.65 6.12 -14.31
C ALA A 641 2.50 5.10 -14.33
N ILE A 642 1.46 5.34 -13.53
CA ILE A 642 0.22 4.55 -13.49
C ILE A 642 -0.49 4.65 -14.85
N ALA A 643 -0.91 3.52 -15.41
CA ALA A 643 -1.63 3.46 -16.67
C ALA A 643 -3.10 3.91 -16.53
N ARG A 644 -3.67 4.51 -17.58
CA ARG A 644 -4.99 5.19 -17.56
C ARG A 644 -6.13 4.29 -17.08
N GLU A 645 -6.13 3.03 -17.49
CA GLU A 645 -7.11 2.00 -17.14
C GLU A 645 -7.13 1.60 -15.64
N SER A 646 -6.12 2.02 -14.89
CA SER A 646 -5.98 1.74 -13.46
C SER A 646 -6.76 2.71 -12.57
N VAL A 647 -7.32 3.76 -13.15
CA VAL A 647 -8.22 4.69 -12.47
C VAL A 647 -9.65 4.21 -12.73
N ASN A 648 -10.46 4.02 -11.68
CA ASN A 648 -11.84 3.53 -11.81
C ASN A 648 -12.87 4.56 -11.29
N PRO A 649 -13.31 5.46 -12.16
CA PRO A 649 -14.23 6.53 -11.80
C PRO A 649 -15.71 6.13 -11.78
N ALA A 650 -16.07 4.87 -12.13
CA ALA A 650 -17.46 4.44 -12.27
C ALA A 650 -18.26 4.43 -10.96
N ALA A 651 -17.59 4.53 -9.81
CA ALA A 651 -18.23 4.77 -8.52
C ALA A 651 -18.79 6.20 -8.48
N ARG A 652 -20.02 6.36 -8.96
CA ARG A 652 -20.88 7.49 -8.64
C ARG A 652 -21.24 7.34 -7.18
N GLY A 653 -20.73 8.21 -6.31
CA GLY A 653 -21.09 8.18 -4.89
C GLY A 653 -22.61 8.11 -4.75
N ALA A 654 -23.09 7.30 -3.81
CA ALA A 654 -24.49 7.36 -3.42
C ALA A 654 -24.74 8.79 -2.93
N THR A 655 -25.40 9.61 -3.75
CA THR A 655 -26.00 10.86 -3.28
C THR A 655 -27.14 10.48 -2.35
N THR A 656 -26.82 10.13 -1.10
CA THR A 656 -27.80 10.28 -0.03
C THR A 656 -28.03 11.77 0.08
N ALA A 657 -29.22 12.21 -0.31
CA ALA A 657 -29.66 13.58 -0.12
C ALA A 657 -29.39 13.96 1.35
N LEU A 658 -28.58 15.01 1.54
CA LEU A 658 -28.31 15.55 2.86
C LEU A 658 -29.63 16.07 3.46
N PRO A 659 -29.80 16.00 4.80
CA PRO A 659 -30.84 16.76 5.46
C PRO A 659 -30.67 18.24 5.13
N GLN A 660 -31.77 18.89 4.74
CA GLN A 660 -31.77 20.33 4.48
C GLN A 660 -31.28 21.08 5.72
N ARG A 661 -30.44 22.09 5.48
CA ARG A 661 -29.92 23.02 6.48
C ARG A 661 -31.09 23.54 7.34
N PRO A 662 -31.02 23.53 8.68
CA PRO A 662 -31.94 24.33 9.46
C PRO A 662 -31.80 25.78 9.00
N ALA A 663 -32.93 26.42 8.68
CA ALA A 663 -32.96 27.84 8.39
C ALA A 663 -32.19 28.59 9.49
N SER A 664 -31.31 29.49 9.07
CA SER A 664 -30.51 30.34 9.95
C SER A 664 -31.38 30.93 11.07
N GLN A 665 -31.21 30.45 12.30
CA GLN A 665 -31.61 31.25 13.46
C GLN A 665 -30.50 32.26 13.73
N GLY A 666 -30.92 33.51 13.76
CA GLY A 666 -30.06 34.67 13.67
C GLY A 666 -29.09 34.81 14.84
N ALA A 667 -28.07 35.62 14.54
CA ALA A 667 -27.15 36.25 15.47
C ALA A 667 -27.69 36.40 16.89
N ARG A 668 -26.92 35.90 17.87
CA ARG A 668 -26.76 36.59 19.15
C ARG A 668 -25.28 36.74 19.44
N ARG A 669 -25.00 37.93 19.97
CA ARG A 669 -23.74 38.67 20.08
C ARG A 669 -22.59 37.90 20.73
#